data_AF-A0A7S9S8S7-F1
#
_entry.id   AF-A0A7S9S8S7-F1
#
_cell.length_a   1.000
_cell.length_b   1.000
_cell.length_c   1.000
_cell.angle_alpha   90.00
_cell.angle_beta   90.00
_cell.angle_gamma   90.00
#
_symmetry.space_group_name_H-M   'P 1'
#
loop_
_entity.id
_entity.type
_entity.pdbx_description
1 polymer ?
#
loop_
_entity_poly.entity_id
_entity_poly.type
_entity_poly.pdbx_seq_one_letter_code
_entity_poly.pdbx_strand_id
1 'polypeptide(L)'
;MIFRDLSDDEYGKRLSAFMCNIEVHPDSELVKSGRYLKPYADNSKNADSGSIAIGHGLDLKKNATSEITKLYQGVFGNGWQLTKEELSILRNYKNGTITTSMALRKFNSLSNLSLNLKTRDNAYKLYSLTLSTYENKVNSDIPKSYERLALVSRAYNHYGSDLMKAVSQRDRFLIWFHLRYTINTQGGKELNGLTKRRLWESDIFDLKYKDDFEAIINIFNHMNISKYNDQTIAKYIRAYEGRNFTEKNITDFKADAESRKLKNYFSFKYNKINATLAPFVDKLHSLLKEVINTTFDNKNIYVVYLKSDGTNNISAINKALQEREKNSEFKEGKKEEILLIYPHQSAQPTAPYQPKNTRLTIILASGNYLDCSNLNPSGNSSESRLILTNYKFNSYKTNYNASNIKFINPFTSKETILYKDEVGNFISQDKKYSYNSANKIVLNFFDNLNFNLLNFAKENGSLRSDKASSMFDIKLKLASNNSSVPTTNNGNFNLVVTNLIITDENQNSTDIKEIYLHNGEDKRVYKSYYLKKNETTNDDELEKNSYTAKFNINLISDKNQGAFKKTTKFILAARDLSKDYSTSEIHSMSDNGVVSLEANQKQSGQATYELKTSLIDIANNIFNVTIDIPNKKDRTTITTKDTINLKAKYKPNKGDDNYKEINWSYKIIKKDEYNGEVRANIVINDIKLEGEKFKGKEINFTPQTDIKDQELLEKLKEDDSTIVFFACLKAPRYTTRYGKTHGKIDFKVPIKLKYENSKLYIYEFGHTDKNLGFDASLSDKFSCEINETKKSTNSGGKYYISSSINSQNIGIFKDYKLKDPAYQVISINGKSSRVSFEIYVADSKTKSIISGNKGGINLINNENKSKFISKFNEIKQKVKLEDGESVSIEIIEDDVCFCLSQGLVKKSCGGNGCNINDNDYATTAKELGIEKEVLMAIASQESKHASFKAVKQATILFERHKMYRLLIKKGNTKASVDALSKKYPSIVNEDSGGHNDMTSYDKLKTAKSIDYDCAIQSCSWGKFQVMGFHYANLYSSPRELEKAMNMCELQQFKYFVLYLKKTNGMVNALKSKNWEEIATLYNGPKWKEKNPEYANNIKRYYNQFKASK
;
A
#
# COMPACT_ATOMS: atom_id res chain seq x y z
N MET A 1 4.56 -32.26 -7.43
CA MET A 1 4.17 -31.94 -6.03
C MET A 1 4.04 -33.23 -5.26
N ILE A 2 4.32 -33.19 -3.96
CA ILE A 2 4.11 -34.33 -3.05
C ILE A 2 2.76 -34.13 -2.39
N PHE A 3 1.96 -35.19 -2.41
CA PHE A 3 0.63 -35.21 -1.82
C PHE A 3 0.62 -36.14 -0.63
N ARG A 4 -0.07 -35.73 0.42
CA ARG A 4 -0.43 -36.60 1.54
C ARG A 4 -1.87 -37.05 1.32
N ASP A 5 -2.01 -38.18 0.65
CA ASP A 5 -3.31 -38.70 0.25
C ASP A 5 -4.18 -39.02 1.47
N LEU A 6 -5.48 -38.84 1.29
CA LEU A 6 -6.52 -39.12 2.25
C LEU A 6 -7.54 -40.03 1.58
N SER A 7 -8.13 -40.94 2.35
CA SER A 7 -9.32 -41.64 1.86
C SER A 7 -10.44 -40.64 1.57
N ASP A 8 -11.37 -40.99 0.70
CA ASP A 8 -12.52 -40.15 0.35
C ASP A 8 -13.30 -39.67 1.59
N ASP A 9 -13.54 -40.59 2.52
CA ASP A 9 -14.22 -40.33 3.78
C ASP A 9 -13.41 -39.39 4.69
N GLU A 10 -12.10 -39.64 4.81
CA GLU A 10 -11.24 -38.85 5.68
C GLU A 10 -11.00 -37.44 5.13
N TYR A 11 -10.84 -37.30 3.81
CA TYR A 11 -10.77 -36.01 3.12
C TYR A 11 -12.03 -35.19 3.38
N GLY A 12 -13.21 -35.80 3.20
CA GLY A 12 -14.48 -35.13 3.43
C GLY A 12 -14.68 -34.70 4.89
N LYS A 13 -14.37 -35.58 5.86
CA LYS A 13 -14.42 -35.28 7.29
C LYS A 13 -13.50 -34.11 7.66
N ARG A 14 -12.24 -34.15 7.24
CA ARG A 14 -11.23 -33.12 7.55
C ARG A 14 -11.55 -31.78 6.87
N LEU A 15 -11.96 -31.81 5.60
CA LEU A 15 -12.34 -30.61 4.85
C LEU A 15 -13.56 -29.96 5.50
N SER A 16 -14.57 -30.75 5.87
CA SER A 16 -15.74 -30.28 6.63
C SER A 16 -15.31 -29.65 7.95
N ALA A 17 -14.54 -30.35 8.79
CA ALA A 17 -14.09 -29.84 10.08
C ALA A 17 -13.33 -28.51 9.95
N PHE A 18 -12.47 -28.38 8.92
CA PHE A 18 -11.67 -27.19 8.69
C PHE A 18 -12.49 -26.02 8.14
N MET A 19 -13.36 -26.26 7.16
CA MET A 19 -14.17 -25.22 6.50
C MET A 19 -15.40 -24.79 7.32
N CYS A 20 -15.89 -25.63 8.23
CA CYS A 20 -17.04 -25.35 9.08
C CYS A 20 -16.78 -24.17 10.04
N ASN A 21 -17.76 -23.28 10.22
CA ASN A 21 -17.72 -22.31 11.32
C ASN A 21 -17.82 -23.04 12.67
N ILE A 22 -17.37 -22.39 13.77
CA ILE A 22 -17.45 -22.93 15.15
C ILE A 22 -18.82 -23.54 15.45
N GLU A 23 -19.89 -22.89 15.00
CA GLU A 23 -21.27 -23.31 15.29
C GLU A 23 -21.65 -24.63 14.62
N VAL A 24 -21.05 -25.03 13.51
CA VAL A 24 -21.34 -26.29 12.79
C VAL A 24 -20.22 -27.33 12.91
N HIS A 25 -19.27 -27.12 13.82
CA HIS A 25 -18.27 -28.11 14.15
C HIS A 25 -18.95 -29.40 14.69
N PRO A 26 -18.46 -30.62 14.36
CA PRO A 26 -19.09 -31.87 14.81
C PRO A 26 -19.35 -31.98 16.31
N ASP A 27 -18.51 -31.33 17.13
CA ASP A 27 -18.63 -31.27 18.59
C ASP A 27 -19.50 -30.12 19.13
N SER A 28 -20.06 -29.27 18.28
CA SER A 28 -20.84 -28.12 18.72
C SER A 28 -22.21 -28.56 19.28
N GLU A 29 -22.77 -27.74 20.18
CA GLU A 29 -24.14 -27.95 20.68
C GLU A 29 -25.19 -27.97 19.56
N LEU A 30 -24.97 -27.21 18.47
CA LEU A 30 -25.87 -27.20 17.32
C LEU A 30 -25.90 -28.55 16.59
N VAL A 31 -24.74 -29.19 16.41
CA VAL A 31 -24.64 -30.50 15.75
C VAL A 31 -25.10 -31.63 16.69
N LYS A 32 -24.72 -31.56 17.98
CA LYS A 32 -25.17 -32.53 19.00
C LYS A 32 -26.68 -32.54 19.16
N SER A 33 -27.31 -31.37 19.20
CA SER A 33 -28.79 -31.24 19.29
C SER A 33 -29.54 -31.56 18.00
N GLY A 34 -28.84 -31.82 16.88
CA GLY A 34 -29.46 -32.07 15.58
C GLY A 34 -30.15 -30.86 14.95
N ARG A 35 -30.07 -29.67 15.57
CA ARG A 35 -30.72 -28.45 15.09
C ARG A 35 -30.22 -28.00 13.71
N TYR A 36 -28.97 -28.30 13.38
CA TYR A 36 -28.39 -28.00 12.06
C TYR A 36 -29.07 -28.73 10.88
N LEU A 37 -29.84 -29.79 11.14
CA LEU A 37 -30.59 -30.52 10.11
C LEU A 37 -31.81 -29.76 9.58
N LYS A 38 -32.20 -28.68 10.26
CA LYS A 38 -33.30 -27.78 9.90
C LYS A 38 -32.72 -26.39 9.65
N PRO A 39 -33.49 -25.45 9.04
CA PRO A 39 -33.06 -24.07 8.95
C PRO A 39 -32.70 -23.55 10.35
N TYR A 40 -31.51 -22.99 10.52
CA TYR A 40 -31.00 -22.44 11.77
C TYR A 40 -30.30 -21.10 11.51
N ALA A 41 -30.11 -20.28 12.54
CA ALA A 41 -29.36 -19.03 12.38
C ALA A 41 -27.86 -19.28 12.47
N ASP A 42 -27.09 -18.81 11.49
CA ASP A 42 -25.62 -18.97 11.42
C ASP A 42 -24.83 -18.09 12.42
N ASN A 43 -25.55 -17.23 13.15
CA ASN A 43 -25.08 -16.50 14.31
C ASN A 43 -26.05 -16.75 15.46
N SER A 44 -25.72 -17.74 16.28
CA SER A 44 -26.53 -18.16 17.44
C SER A 44 -26.70 -17.07 18.50
N LYS A 45 -25.76 -16.11 18.59
CA LYS A 45 -25.82 -15.00 19.57
C LYS A 45 -26.77 -13.89 19.16
N ASN A 46 -26.91 -13.65 17.86
CA ASN A 46 -27.87 -12.71 17.30
C ASN A 46 -28.26 -13.14 15.89
N ALA A 47 -29.35 -13.91 15.81
CA ALA A 47 -29.83 -14.50 14.57
C ALA A 47 -30.09 -13.45 13.47
N ASP A 48 -30.44 -12.21 13.82
CA ASP A 48 -30.75 -11.18 12.82
C ASP A 48 -29.55 -10.41 12.29
N SER A 49 -28.41 -10.55 12.97
CA SER A 49 -27.13 -10.16 12.42
C SER A 49 -26.48 -11.26 11.55
N GLY A 50 -27.13 -12.42 11.44
CA GLY A 50 -26.73 -13.57 10.65
C GLY A 50 -27.73 -13.93 9.53
N SER A 51 -27.39 -14.96 8.75
CA SER A 51 -28.27 -15.60 7.77
C SER A 51 -28.95 -16.85 8.34
N ILE A 52 -29.94 -17.38 7.60
CA ILE A 52 -30.44 -18.73 7.82
C ILE A 52 -29.57 -19.69 7.04
N ALA A 53 -28.90 -20.59 7.76
CA ALA A 53 -28.16 -21.69 7.20
C ALA A 53 -28.90 -23.01 7.41
N ILE A 54 -28.50 -24.03 6.65
CA ILE A 54 -28.92 -25.41 6.83
C ILE A 54 -27.76 -26.36 6.59
N GLY A 55 -27.75 -27.50 7.30
CA GLY A 55 -26.64 -28.44 7.27
C GLY A 55 -25.32 -27.78 7.70
N HIS A 56 -24.25 -28.03 6.95
CA HIS A 56 -22.92 -27.46 7.23
C HIS A 56 -22.73 -26.05 6.67
N GLY A 57 -23.77 -25.20 6.75
CA GLY A 57 -23.66 -23.77 6.39
C GLY A 57 -24.19 -23.38 5.01
N LEU A 58 -25.10 -24.14 4.39
CA LEU A 58 -25.78 -23.70 3.16
C LEU A 58 -26.68 -22.50 3.47
N ASP A 59 -26.26 -21.31 3.04
CA ASP A 59 -26.97 -20.05 3.27
C ASP A 59 -28.22 -19.95 2.37
N LEU A 60 -29.41 -20.03 2.98
CA LEU A 60 -30.68 -20.01 2.28
C LEU A 60 -31.02 -18.65 1.67
N LYS A 61 -30.36 -17.57 2.11
CA LYS A 61 -30.56 -16.23 1.57
C LYS A 61 -29.72 -15.98 0.32
N LYS A 62 -28.46 -16.43 0.33
CA LYS A 62 -27.50 -16.18 -0.76
C LYS A 62 -27.71 -17.04 -1.99
N ASN A 63 -28.11 -18.29 -1.82
CA ASN A 63 -28.29 -19.22 -2.94
C ASN A 63 -29.64 -18.99 -3.62
N ALA A 64 -29.72 -19.14 -4.95
CA ALA A 64 -30.99 -18.99 -5.66
C ALA A 64 -31.99 -20.09 -5.23
N THR A 65 -33.30 -19.83 -5.30
CA THR A 65 -34.29 -20.85 -4.90
C THR A 65 -34.23 -22.07 -5.81
N SER A 66 -34.00 -21.87 -7.11
CA SER A 66 -33.76 -22.95 -8.08
C SER A 66 -32.53 -23.80 -7.72
N GLU A 67 -31.47 -23.17 -7.23
CA GLU A 67 -30.25 -23.84 -6.80
C GLU A 67 -30.46 -24.67 -5.53
N ILE A 68 -31.17 -24.11 -4.54
CA ILE A 68 -31.57 -24.85 -3.34
C ILE A 68 -32.41 -26.07 -3.73
N THR A 69 -33.38 -25.92 -4.62
CA THR A 69 -34.19 -27.04 -5.13
C THR A 69 -33.32 -28.12 -5.78
N LYS A 70 -32.40 -27.72 -6.67
CA LYS A 70 -31.49 -28.66 -7.34
C LYS A 70 -30.61 -29.43 -6.35
N LEU A 71 -30.08 -28.74 -5.33
CA LEU A 71 -29.26 -29.37 -4.28
C LEU A 71 -30.08 -30.39 -3.48
N TYR A 72 -31.32 -30.06 -3.09
CA TYR A 72 -32.19 -30.97 -2.36
C TYR A 72 -32.68 -32.15 -3.21
N GLN A 73 -32.93 -31.96 -4.50
CA GLN A 73 -33.19 -33.05 -5.43
C GLN A 73 -32.00 -34.01 -5.54
N GLY A 74 -30.76 -33.52 -5.44
CA GLY A 74 -29.57 -34.36 -5.35
C GLY A 74 -29.48 -35.20 -4.06
N VAL A 75 -30.17 -34.80 -2.99
CA VAL A 75 -30.20 -35.52 -1.70
C VAL A 75 -31.39 -36.48 -1.61
N PHE A 76 -32.57 -36.03 -2.05
CA PHE A 76 -33.86 -36.72 -1.85
C PHE A 76 -34.48 -37.28 -3.13
N GLY A 77 -33.88 -37.06 -4.30
CA GLY A 77 -34.36 -37.49 -5.61
C GLY A 77 -35.04 -36.40 -6.43
N ASN A 78 -35.11 -36.60 -7.75
CA ASN A 78 -35.57 -35.60 -8.74
C ASN A 78 -37.02 -35.09 -8.52
N GLY A 79 -37.87 -35.87 -7.84
CA GLY A 79 -39.25 -35.48 -7.52
C GLY A 79 -39.39 -34.48 -6.37
N TRP A 80 -38.31 -34.19 -5.63
CA TRP A 80 -38.36 -33.28 -4.49
C TRP A 80 -38.62 -31.82 -4.92
N GLN A 81 -39.49 -31.12 -4.17
CA GLN A 81 -39.85 -29.72 -4.40
C GLN A 81 -40.11 -29.00 -3.06
N LEU A 82 -39.85 -27.69 -3.03
CA LEU A 82 -40.26 -26.81 -1.93
C LEU A 82 -41.79 -26.67 -1.89
N THR A 83 -42.37 -26.57 -0.70
CA THR A 83 -43.81 -26.28 -0.56
C THR A 83 -44.10 -24.83 -0.96
N LYS A 84 -45.38 -24.54 -1.30
CA LYS A 84 -45.82 -23.16 -1.58
C LYS A 84 -45.53 -22.20 -0.42
N GLU A 85 -45.64 -22.69 0.81
CA GLU A 85 -45.38 -21.94 2.03
C GLU A 85 -43.88 -21.65 2.21
N GLU A 86 -43.01 -22.63 2.00
CA GLU A 86 -41.55 -22.44 2.06
C GLU A 86 -41.06 -21.49 0.96
N LEU A 87 -41.63 -21.58 -0.26
CA LEU A 87 -41.35 -20.65 -1.35
C LEU A 87 -41.73 -19.21 -0.98
N SER A 88 -42.89 -19.02 -0.35
CA SER A 88 -43.34 -17.71 0.13
C SER A 88 -42.40 -17.17 1.23
N ILE A 89 -42.00 -18.01 2.19
CA ILE A 89 -41.07 -17.63 3.25
C ILE A 89 -39.70 -17.25 2.66
N LEU A 90 -39.12 -18.08 1.78
CA LEU A 90 -37.83 -17.81 1.13
C LEU A 90 -37.88 -16.54 0.28
N ARG A 91 -38.95 -16.31 -0.48
CA ARG A 91 -39.12 -15.10 -1.29
C ARG A 91 -39.13 -13.84 -0.42
N ASN A 92 -39.95 -13.85 0.62
CA ASN A 92 -40.03 -12.73 1.57
C ASN A 92 -38.71 -12.54 2.33
N TYR A 93 -38.02 -13.62 2.67
CA TYR A 93 -36.73 -13.57 3.37
C TYR A 93 -35.60 -13.01 2.49
N LYS A 94 -35.51 -13.46 1.24
CA LYS A 94 -34.53 -12.99 0.25
C LYS A 94 -34.76 -11.53 -0.14
N ASN A 95 -36.01 -11.13 -0.31
CA ASN A 95 -36.39 -9.75 -0.61
C ASN A 95 -36.27 -8.80 0.61
N GLY A 96 -35.94 -9.34 1.80
CA GLY A 96 -35.83 -8.55 3.03
C GLY A 96 -37.16 -8.12 3.65
N THR A 97 -38.29 -8.60 3.11
CA THR A 97 -39.65 -8.34 3.63
C THR A 97 -39.86 -8.94 5.02
N ILE A 98 -39.20 -10.07 5.30
CA ILE A 98 -39.10 -10.63 6.64
C ILE A 98 -37.63 -10.82 7.02
N THR A 99 -37.37 -10.74 8.31
CA THR A 99 -36.04 -10.78 8.90
C THR A 99 -35.63 -12.20 9.32
N THR A 100 -34.34 -12.47 9.58
CA THR A 100 -33.82 -13.84 9.83
C THR A 100 -34.59 -14.60 10.92
N SER A 101 -34.71 -14.08 12.14
CA SER A 101 -35.51 -14.73 13.21
C SER A 101 -37.02 -14.80 12.94
N MET A 102 -37.57 -14.04 11.98
CA MET A 102 -38.99 -14.12 11.59
C MET A 102 -39.18 -15.23 10.57
N ALA A 103 -38.30 -15.29 9.56
CA ALA A 103 -38.24 -16.41 8.62
C ALA A 103 -37.98 -17.73 9.37
N LEU A 104 -37.04 -17.75 10.32
CA LEU A 104 -36.74 -18.91 11.15
C LEU A 104 -37.95 -19.36 11.98
N ARG A 105 -38.66 -18.42 12.62
CA ARG A 105 -39.91 -18.71 13.34
C ARG A 105 -40.97 -19.30 12.41
N LYS A 106 -41.12 -18.74 11.20
CA LYS A 106 -42.08 -19.23 10.20
C LYS A 106 -41.72 -20.62 9.67
N PHE A 107 -40.45 -20.90 9.41
CA PHE A 107 -40.01 -22.25 9.05
C PHE A 107 -40.29 -23.25 10.18
N ASN A 108 -40.01 -22.86 11.43
CA ASN A 108 -40.24 -23.71 12.60
C ASN A 108 -41.72 -23.96 12.91
N SER A 109 -42.63 -23.09 12.43
CA SER A 109 -44.08 -23.26 12.60
C SER A 109 -44.75 -24.10 11.52
N LEU A 110 -44.04 -24.50 10.46
CA LEU A 110 -44.61 -25.36 9.41
C LEU A 110 -44.79 -26.77 9.93
N SER A 111 -46.00 -27.31 9.77
CA SER A 111 -46.30 -28.73 10.07
C SER A 111 -45.55 -29.68 9.15
N ASN A 112 -45.33 -29.28 7.89
CA ASN A 112 -44.52 -30.02 6.92
C ASN A 112 -43.37 -29.17 6.38
N LEU A 113 -42.17 -29.34 6.97
CA LEU A 113 -40.94 -28.68 6.55
C LEU A 113 -40.14 -29.61 5.62
N SER A 114 -40.24 -29.39 4.31
CA SER A 114 -39.53 -30.18 3.30
C SER A 114 -38.02 -29.95 3.35
N LEU A 115 -37.59 -28.76 3.81
CA LEU A 115 -36.19 -28.41 4.02
C LEU A 115 -35.49 -29.20 5.13
N ASN A 116 -36.19 -29.99 5.95
CA ASN A 116 -35.56 -30.78 7.00
C ASN A 116 -34.74 -31.95 6.43
N LEU A 117 -33.43 -31.98 6.68
CA LEU A 117 -32.49 -32.97 6.17
C LEU A 117 -32.70 -34.38 6.76
N LYS A 118 -33.43 -34.50 7.88
CA LYS A 118 -33.76 -35.75 8.61
C LYS A 118 -32.56 -36.45 9.27
N THR A 119 -31.46 -36.65 8.55
CA THR A 119 -30.29 -37.41 9.02
C THR A 119 -28.99 -36.63 8.83
N ARG A 120 -27.97 -37.00 9.62
CA ARG A 120 -26.62 -36.44 9.48
C ARG A 120 -26.01 -36.75 8.11
N ASP A 121 -26.27 -37.94 7.57
CA ASP A 121 -25.79 -38.36 6.25
C ASP A 121 -26.37 -37.48 5.13
N ASN A 122 -27.64 -37.10 5.22
CA ASN A 122 -28.24 -36.18 4.25
C ASN A 122 -27.67 -34.77 4.36
N ALA A 123 -27.36 -34.30 5.57
CA ALA A 123 -26.65 -33.03 5.75
C ALA A 123 -25.24 -33.06 5.15
N TYR A 124 -24.56 -34.20 5.27
CA TYR A 124 -23.27 -34.42 4.63
C TYR A 124 -23.38 -34.49 3.10
N LYS A 125 -24.37 -35.22 2.55
CA LYS A 125 -24.65 -35.26 1.10
C LYS A 125 -24.92 -33.86 0.55
N LEU A 126 -25.76 -33.08 1.23
CA LEU A 126 -26.03 -31.69 0.85
C LEU A 126 -24.74 -30.86 0.82
N TYR A 127 -23.92 -30.95 1.88
CA TYR A 127 -22.64 -30.25 1.94
C TYR A 127 -21.69 -30.70 0.81
N SER A 128 -21.60 -32.00 0.53
CA SER A 128 -20.80 -32.55 -0.57
C SER A 128 -21.22 -32.02 -1.94
N LEU A 129 -22.52 -31.82 -2.18
CA LEU A 129 -23.00 -31.23 -3.42
C LEU A 129 -22.57 -29.76 -3.56
N THR A 130 -22.51 -29.01 -2.45
CA THR A 130 -22.01 -27.62 -2.44
C THR A 130 -20.49 -27.54 -2.56
N LEU A 131 -19.77 -28.55 -2.07
CA LEU A 131 -18.32 -28.65 -2.16
C LEU A 131 -17.85 -28.73 -3.61
N SER A 132 -18.59 -29.43 -4.47
CA SER A 132 -18.25 -29.60 -5.88
C SER A 132 -17.94 -28.26 -6.59
N THR A 133 -18.68 -27.20 -6.28
CA THR A 133 -18.46 -25.85 -6.83
C THR A 133 -17.09 -25.28 -6.48
N TYR A 134 -16.54 -25.59 -5.31
CA TYR A 134 -15.22 -25.13 -4.87
C TYR A 134 -14.12 -26.09 -5.27
N GLU A 135 -14.40 -27.39 -5.23
CA GLU A 135 -13.49 -28.44 -5.69
C GLU A 135 -13.19 -28.31 -7.18
N ASN A 136 -14.19 -27.93 -7.99
CA ASN A 136 -14.04 -27.72 -9.43
C ASN A 136 -13.14 -26.52 -9.78
N LYS A 137 -12.86 -25.62 -8.82
CA LYS A 137 -11.91 -24.52 -9.01
C LYS A 137 -10.45 -24.98 -8.86
N VAL A 138 -10.24 -26.11 -8.17
CA VAL A 138 -8.93 -26.72 -7.96
C VAL A 138 -8.76 -27.81 -9.01
N ASN A 139 -7.58 -27.89 -9.63
CA ASN A 139 -7.31 -28.91 -10.65
C ASN A 139 -7.70 -30.31 -10.13
N SER A 140 -8.56 -31.02 -10.86
CA SER A 140 -9.04 -32.36 -10.55
C SER A 140 -7.92 -33.41 -10.50
N ASP A 141 -6.79 -33.15 -11.16
CA ASP A 141 -5.61 -34.03 -11.15
C ASP A 141 -4.90 -34.07 -9.80
N ILE A 142 -5.19 -33.11 -8.91
CA ILE A 142 -4.66 -33.12 -7.54
C ILE A 142 -5.51 -34.11 -6.73
N PRO A 143 -4.93 -35.22 -6.22
CA PRO A 143 -5.67 -36.22 -5.47
C PRO A 143 -6.23 -35.63 -4.19
N LYS A 144 -7.27 -36.26 -3.64
CA LYS A 144 -7.82 -35.92 -2.32
C LYS A 144 -6.72 -36.10 -1.26
N SER A 145 -6.17 -34.97 -0.84
CA SER A 145 -4.96 -34.87 -0.03
C SER A 145 -5.04 -33.65 0.87
N TYR A 146 -4.14 -33.53 1.85
CA TYR A 146 -4.04 -32.30 2.66
C TYR A 146 -3.75 -31.06 1.81
N GLU A 147 -2.95 -31.20 0.75
CA GLU A 147 -2.67 -30.13 -0.20
C GLU A 147 -3.93 -29.70 -0.95
N ARG A 148 -4.72 -30.66 -1.46
CA ARG A 148 -6.02 -30.36 -2.09
C ARG A 148 -6.96 -29.68 -1.09
N LEU A 149 -7.02 -30.18 0.14
CA LEU A 149 -7.87 -29.62 1.20
C LEU A 149 -7.55 -28.13 1.46
N ALA A 150 -6.26 -27.78 1.58
CA ALA A 150 -5.84 -26.39 1.74
C ALA A 150 -6.23 -25.51 0.53
N LEU A 151 -6.04 -26.02 -0.70
CA LEU A 151 -6.40 -25.32 -1.93
C LEU A 151 -7.91 -25.14 -2.08
N VAL A 152 -8.72 -26.14 -1.75
CA VAL A 152 -10.19 -26.08 -1.78
C VAL A 152 -10.70 -25.13 -0.70
N SER A 153 -10.14 -25.18 0.51
CA SER A 153 -10.43 -24.19 1.55
C SER A 153 -10.11 -22.78 1.10
N ARG A 154 -9.00 -22.59 0.39
CA ARG A 154 -8.66 -21.28 -0.19
C ARG A 154 -9.67 -20.87 -1.27
N ALA A 155 -10.03 -21.79 -2.17
CA ALA A 155 -11.00 -21.57 -3.25
C ALA A 155 -12.42 -21.22 -2.76
N TYR A 156 -12.76 -21.62 -1.53
CA TYR A 156 -13.99 -21.21 -0.86
C TYR A 156 -14.10 -19.67 -0.73
N ASN A 157 -12.99 -19.01 -0.41
CA ASN A 157 -12.97 -17.54 -0.33
C ASN A 157 -12.49 -16.90 -1.63
N HIS A 158 -11.31 -17.30 -2.11
CA HIS A 158 -10.68 -16.73 -3.29
C HIS A 158 -9.53 -17.63 -3.75
N TYR A 159 -9.58 -18.14 -4.98
CA TYR A 159 -8.49 -18.93 -5.55
C TYR A 159 -7.44 -18.01 -6.20
N GLY A 160 -7.86 -17.13 -7.12
CA GLY A 160 -7.00 -16.08 -7.70
C GLY A 160 -6.04 -16.58 -8.78
N SER A 161 -5.74 -15.72 -9.76
CA SER A 161 -4.88 -16.06 -10.92
C SER A 161 -3.46 -16.44 -10.53
N ASP A 162 -2.89 -15.76 -9.53
CA ASP A 162 -1.48 -15.99 -9.14
C ASP A 162 -1.30 -17.35 -8.48
N LEU A 163 -2.22 -17.74 -7.58
CA LEU A 163 -2.22 -19.07 -6.99
C LEU A 163 -2.49 -20.14 -8.06
N MET A 164 -3.43 -19.91 -8.99
CA MET A 164 -3.67 -20.82 -10.11
C MET A 164 -2.41 -21.04 -10.95
N LYS A 165 -1.65 -19.97 -11.22
CA LYS A 165 -0.38 -20.03 -11.93
C LYS A 165 0.68 -20.79 -11.13
N ALA A 166 0.79 -20.54 -9.83
CA ALA A 166 1.72 -21.28 -8.96
C ALA A 166 1.38 -22.78 -8.92
N VAL A 167 0.10 -23.13 -8.87
CA VAL A 167 -0.39 -24.51 -8.92
C VAL A 167 -0.09 -25.17 -10.27
N SER A 168 -0.32 -24.47 -11.40
CA SER A 168 0.00 -25.02 -12.73
C SER A 168 1.49 -25.23 -12.95
N GLN A 169 2.32 -24.35 -12.38
CA GLN A 169 3.77 -24.47 -12.33
C GLN A 169 4.26 -25.53 -11.34
N ARG A 170 3.37 -26.07 -10.50
CA ARG A 170 3.69 -27.01 -9.41
C ARG A 170 4.73 -26.44 -8.43
N ASP A 171 4.75 -25.12 -8.27
CA ASP A 171 5.70 -24.40 -7.43
C ASP A 171 5.22 -24.37 -5.98
N ARG A 172 5.76 -25.27 -5.16
CA ARG A 172 5.29 -25.43 -3.78
C ARG A 172 5.51 -24.20 -2.92
N PHE A 173 6.62 -23.49 -3.09
CA PHE A 173 6.90 -22.30 -2.28
C PHE A 173 5.95 -21.16 -2.64
N LEU A 174 5.72 -20.90 -3.92
CA LEU A 174 4.79 -19.87 -4.35
C LEU A 174 3.35 -20.21 -3.95
N ILE A 175 2.92 -21.47 -4.04
CA ILE A 175 1.60 -21.90 -3.55
C ILE A 175 1.49 -21.60 -2.06
N TRP A 176 2.47 -22.03 -1.26
CA TRP A 176 2.51 -21.76 0.18
C TRP A 176 2.50 -20.25 0.49
N PHE A 177 3.28 -19.45 -0.23
CA PHE A 177 3.32 -18.00 -0.11
C PHE A 177 1.96 -17.36 -0.39
N HIS A 178 1.32 -17.75 -1.50
CA HIS A 178 0.02 -17.24 -1.89
C HIS A 178 -1.08 -17.65 -0.89
N LEU A 179 -1.03 -18.89 -0.38
CA LEU A 179 -1.90 -19.32 0.70
C LEU A 179 -1.70 -18.46 1.95
N ARG A 180 -0.46 -18.24 2.38
CA ARG A 180 -0.17 -17.59 3.68
C ARG A 180 -0.38 -16.09 3.69
N TYR A 181 0.08 -15.39 2.66
CA TYR A 181 0.30 -13.94 2.72
C TYR A 181 -0.59 -13.12 1.79
N THR A 182 -1.44 -13.75 0.97
CA THR A 182 -2.24 -13.01 -0.03
C THR A 182 -3.73 -13.03 0.25
N ILE A 183 -4.40 -11.92 -0.08
CA ILE A 183 -5.87 -11.75 -0.06
C ILE A 183 -6.44 -12.16 1.30
N ASN A 184 -6.17 -11.27 2.26
CA ASN A 184 -6.66 -11.32 3.63
C ASN A 184 -7.54 -10.13 3.96
N THR A 185 -8.02 -9.41 2.95
CA THR A 185 -8.66 -8.11 3.15
C THR A 185 -10.12 -8.08 2.73
N GLN A 186 -10.92 -7.32 3.47
CA GLN A 186 -12.26 -6.87 3.07
C GLN A 186 -12.29 -5.34 3.25
N GLY A 187 -12.66 -4.60 2.21
CA GLY A 187 -12.57 -3.13 2.23
C GLY A 187 -11.13 -2.60 2.44
N GLY A 188 -10.11 -3.36 2.00
CA GLY A 188 -8.70 -2.98 2.16
C GLY A 188 -8.10 -3.22 3.56
N LYS A 189 -8.90 -3.64 4.54
CA LYS A 189 -8.43 -3.99 5.89
C LYS A 189 -8.20 -5.49 6.02
N GLU A 190 -7.07 -5.88 6.59
CA GLU A 190 -6.75 -7.29 6.88
C GLU A 190 -7.70 -7.83 7.95
N LEU A 191 -8.43 -8.89 7.64
CA LEU A 191 -9.35 -9.56 8.55
C LEU A 191 -8.61 -10.67 9.30
N ASN A 192 -8.48 -10.53 10.61
CA ASN A 192 -7.84 -11.53 11.47
C ASN A 192 -8.37 -12.96 11.24
N GLY A 193 -9.67 -13.13 10.98
CA GLY A 193 -10.25 -14.43 10.67
C GLY A 193 -9.72 -15.06 9.37
N LEU A 194 -9.52 -14.25 8.32
CA LEU A 194 -8.93 -14.73 7.06
C LEU A 194 -7.42 -14.92 7.20
N THR A 195 -6.72 -13.97 7.84
CA THR A 195 -5.29 -14.09 8.16
C THR A 195 -4.99 -15.39 8.91
N LYS A 196 -5.79 -15.72 9.93
CA LYS A 196 -5.74 -17.00 10.65
C LYS A 196 -5.93 -18.19 9.73
N ARG A 197 -6.99 -18.17 8.91
CA ARG A 197 -7.31 -19.28 7.99
C ARG A 197 -6.21 -19.47 6.96
N ARG A 198 -5.59 -18.40 6.47
CA ARG A 198 -4.45 -18.43 5.55
C ARG A 198 -3.19 -18.99 6.18
N LEU A 199 -2.89 -18.60 7.41
CA LEU A 199 -1.83 -19.20 8.20
C LEU A 199 -2.03 -20.72 8.30
N TRP A 200 -3.23 -21.16 8.68
CA TRP A 200 -3.57 -22.58 8.78
C TRP A 200 -3.58 -23.33 7.46
N GLU A 201 -4.14 -22.76 6.39
CA GLU A 201 -4.11 -23.35 5.05
C GLU A 201 -2.67 -23.57 4.60
N SER A 202 -1.79 -22.59 4.84
CA SER A 202 -0.37 -22.73 4.51
C SER A 202 0.37 -23.73 5.39
N ASP A 203 0.01 -23.87 6.68
CA ASP A 203 0.59 -24.87 7.58
C ASP A 203 0.08 -26.29 7.26
N ILE A 204 -1.18 -26.43 6.85
CA ILE A 204 -1.75 -27.69 6.34
C ILE A 204 -1.11 -28.06 5.03
N PHE A 205 -0.99 -27.11 4.11
CA PHE A 205 -0.28 -27.34 2.85
C PHE A 205 1.16 -27.75 3.15
N ASP A 206 1.84 -27.04 4.05
CA ASP A 206 3.22 -27.23 4.50
C ASP A 206 4.25 -27.15 3.37
N LEU A 207 5.48 -26.75 3.70
CA LEU A 207 6.62 -26.79 2.78
C LEU A 207 7.25 -28.19 2.82
N LYS A 208 6.52 -29.23 2.42
CA LYS A 208 7.04 -30.60 2.35
C LYS A 208 7.68 -30.89 0.99
N TYR A 209 8.94 -31.29 1.01
CA TYR A 209 9.72 -31.68 -0.17
C TYR A 209 10.28 -33.09 0.00
N LYS A 210 10.61 -33.73 -1.12
CA LYS A 210 11.12 -35.11 -1.15
C LYS A 210 12.63 -35.09 -0.87
N ASP A 211 13.27 -34.03 -1.35
CA ASP A 211 14.70 -33.80 -1.30
C ASP A 211 14.96 -32.38 -0.82
N ASP A 212 15.72 -32.24 0.27
CA ASP A 212 15.86 -30.94 0.92
C ASP A 212 16.62 -29.91 0.07
N PHE A 213 17.53 -30.35 -0.82
CA PHE A 213 18.28 -29.44 -1.69
C PHE A 213 17.42 -28.82 -2.80
N GLU A 214 16.50 -29.60 -3.40
CA GLU A 214 15.53 -29.07 -4.37
C GLU A 214 14.59 -28.05 -3.71
N ALA A 215 14.21 -28.30 -2.45
CA ALA A 215 13.42 -27.38 -1.65
C ALA A 215 14.13 -26.03 -1.47
N ILE A 216 15.41 -26.07 -1.07
CA ILE A 216 16.26 -24.89 -0.91
C ILE A 216 16.31 -24.09 -2.21
N ILE A 217 16.58 -24.76 -3.34
CA ILE A 217 16.61 -24.14 -4.67
C ILE A 217 15.27 -23.46 -4.97
N ASN A 218 14.15 -24.17 -4.80
CA ASN A 218 12.81 -23.66 -5.12
C ASN A 218 12.44 -22.43 -4.25
N ILE A 219 12.75 -22.46 -2.95
CA ILE A 219 12.49 -21.34 -2.03
C ILE A 219 13.31 -20.10 -2.43
N PHE A 220 14.64 -20.26 -2.56
CA PHE A 220 15.53 -19.12 -2.79
C PHE A 220 15.56 -18.63 -4.24
N ASN A 221 14.95 -19.39 -5.17
CA ASN A 221 14.58 -18.89 -6.49
C ASN A 221 13.71 -17.62 -6.41
N HIS A 222 12.78 -17.59 -5.45
CA HIS A 222 11.77 -16.54 -5.36
C HIS A 222 12.07 -15.50 -4.28
N MET A 223 12.50 -15.95 -3.09
CA MET A 223 12.57 -15.12 -1.87
C MET A 223 13.18 -13.71 -2.06
N ASN A 224 14.38 -13.65 -2.63
CA ASN A 224 15.18 -12.41 -2.68
C ASN A 224 15.10 -11.69 -4.04
N ILE A 225 14.43 -12.26 -5.04
CA ILE A 225 14.40 -11.75 -6.43
C ILE A 225 12.99 -11.47 -6.94
N SER A 226 12.05 -12.39 -6.73
CA SER A 226 10.68 -12.23 -7.21
C SER A 226 9.96 -11.12 -6.47
N LYS A 227 9.16 -10.34 -7.18
CA LYS A 227 8.42 -9.20 -6.62
C LYS A 227 6.93 -9.52 -6.44
N TYR A 228 6.35 -8.99 -5.37
CA TYR A 228 4.91 -8.94 -5.10
C TYR A 228 4.58 -7.56 -4.53
N ASN A 229 3.61 -6.85 -5.12
CA ASN A 229 3.28 -5.45 -4.81
C ASN A 229 4.54 -4.54 -4.79
N ASP A 230 5.33 -4.60 -5.87
CA ASP A 230 6.56 -3.82 -6.09
C ASP A 230 7.69 -4.00 -5.06
N GLN A 231 7.58 -5.02 -4.21
CA GLN A 231 8.60 -5.38 -3.21
C GLN A 231 9.07 -6.80 -3.44
N THR A 232 10.32 -7.12 -3.09
CA THR A 232 10.75 -8.53 -3.06
C THR A 232 9.88 -9.32 -2.10
N ILE A 233 9.62 -10.59 -2.40
CA ILE A 233 8.80 -11.48 -1.56
C ILE A 233 9.28 -11.45 -0.10
N ALA A 234 10.58 -11.55 0.14
CA ALA A 234 11.15 -11.46 1.49
C ALA A 234 10.76 -10.17 2.23
N LYS A 235 10.84 -9.00 1.55
CA LYS A 235 10.48 -7.71 2.14
C LYS A 235 8.98 -7.60 2.40
N TYR A 236 8.16 -8.07 1.46
CA TYR A 236 6.72 -8.11 1.61
C TYR A 236 6.30 -8.97 2.81
N ILE A 237 6.86 -10.18 2.94
CA ILE A 237 6.56 -11.11 4.03
C ILE A 237 6.88 -10.46 5.38
N ARG A 238 8.08 -9.91 5.58
CA ARG A 238 8.46 -9.29 6.87
C ARG A 238 7.51 -8.16 7.26
N ALA A 239 7.14 -7.31 6.29
CA ALA A 239 6.18 -6.24 6.51
C ALA A 239 4.79 -6.79 6.87
N TYR A 240 4.34 -7.85 6.18
CA TYR A 240 3.07 -8.52 6.44
C TYR A 240 3.02 -9.13 7.83
N GLU A 241 4.04 -9.92 8.20
CA GLU A 241 4.13 -10.59 9.49
C GLU A 241 4.22 -9.60 10.65
N GLY A 242 4.91 -8.47 10.48
CA GLY A 242 4.97 -7.40 11.48
C GLY A 242 3.59 -6.82 11.83
N ARG A 243 2.68 -6.75 10.84
CA ARG A 243 1.30 -6.26 11.05
C ARG A 243 0.35 -7.35 11.56
N ASN A 244 0.49 -8.57 11.03
CA ASN A 244 -0.54 -9.61 11.15
C ASN A 244 -0.21 -10.71 12.16
N PHE A 245 1.07 -11.05 12.32
CA PHE A 245 1.52 -12.14 13.18
C PHE A 245 2.11 -11.57 14.47
N THR A 246 1.31 -10.72 15.13
CA THR A 246 1.59 -10.23 16.48
C THR A 246 1.37 -11.37 17.48
N GLU A 247 2.01 -11.28 18.64
CA GLU A 247 1.88 -12.28 19.70
C GLU A 247 0.42 -12.50 20.12
N LYS A 248 -0.34 -11.40 20.22
CA LYS A 248 -1.78 -11.43 20.48
C LYS A 248 -2.54 -12.23 19.42
N ASN A 249 -2.36 -11.89 18.14
CA ASN A 249 -3.07 -12.57 17.06
C ASN A 249 -2.74 -14.06 17.03
N ILE A 250 -1.47 -14.44 17.18
CA ILE A 250 -1.06 -15.85 17.21
C ILE A 250 -1.68 -16.59 18.40
N THR A 251 -1.78 -15.94 19.56
CA THR A 251 -2.45 -16.50 20.75
C THR A 251 -3.93 -16.74 20.49
N ASP A 252 -4.64 -15.76 19.92
CA ASP A 252 -6.04 -15.88 19.55
C ASP A 252 -6.26 -17.00 18.52
N PHE A 253 -5.34 -17.14 17.56
CA PHE A 253 -5.41 -18.20 16.55
C PHE A 253 -5.18 -19.58 17.17
N LYS A 254 -4.28 -19.72 18.15
CA LYS A 254 -4.09 -20.98 18.88
C LYS A 254 -5.33 -21.36 19.68
N ALA A 255 -5.91 -20.40 20.39
CA ALA A 255 -7.14 -20.61 21.17
C ALA A 255 -8.32 -21.04 20.29
N ASP A 256 -8.45 -20.49 19.08
CA ASP A 256 -9.52 -20.88 18.14
C ASP A 256 -9.31 -22.28 17.55
N ALA A 257 -8.07 -22.69 17.27
CA ALA A 257 -7.80 -24.05 16.83
C ALA A 257 -8.14 -25.08 17.93
N GLU A 258 -7.84 -24.76 19.19
CA GLU A 258 -8.17 -25.59 20.35
C GLU A 258 -9.68 -25.67 20.60
N SER A 259 -10.38 -24.53 20.59
CA SER A 259 -11.83 -24.51 20.84
C SER A 259 -12.61 -25.30 19.78
N ARG A 260 -12.08 -25.36 18.56
CA ARG A 260 -12.60 -26.16 17.45
C ARG A 260 -12.01 -27.58 17.38
N LYS A 261 -11.19 -28.00 18.35
CA LYS A 261 -10.50 -29.30 18.35
C LYS A 261 -9.79 -29.62 17.02
N LEU A 262 -9.37 -28.59 16.27
CA LEU A 262 -8.72 -28.77 14.97
C LEU A 262 -7.37 -29.49 15.12
N LYS A 263 -6.76 -29.41 16.31
CA LYS A 263 -5.52 -30.12 16.63
C LYS A 263 -5.65 -31.65 16.62
N ASN A 264 -6.86 -32.19 16.70
CA ASN A 264 -7.11 -33.62 16.52
C ASN A 264 -6.87 -34.07 15.07
N TYR A 265 -6.92 -33.12 14.12
CA TYR A 265 -6.81 -33.38 12.69
C TYR A 265 -5.55 -32.76 12.08
N PHE A 266 -5.12 -31.60 12.56
CA PHE A 266 -4.05 -30.81 11.94
C PHE A 266 -2.99 -30.37 12.96
N SER A 267 -1.74 -30.32 12.52
CA SER A 267 -0.65 -29.71 13.27
C SER A 267 -0.34 -28.33 12.71
N PHE A 268 -0.56 -27.29 13.51
CA PHE A 268 -0.29 -25.90 13.14
C PHE A 268 0.99 -25.40 13.81
N LYS A 269 1.91 -24.82 13.02
CA LYS A 269 3.24 -24.39 13.46
C LYS A 269 3.25 -22.93 13.91
N TYR A 270 2.43 -22.07 13.30
CA TYR A 270 2.35 -20.63 13.60
C TYR A 270 3.68 -19.86 13.46
N ASN A 271 4.66 -20.41 12.74
CA ASN A 271 5.99 -19.84 12.60
C ASN A 271 6.00 -18.55 11.76
N LYS A 272 6.91 -17.63 12.06
CA LYS A 272 7.29 -16.56 11.12
C LYS A 272 8.27 -17.10 10.08
N ILE A 273 8.48 -16.36 9.00
CA ILE A 273 9.26 -16.82 7.84
C ILE A 273 10.65 -17.35 8.22
N ASN A 274 11.37 -16.70 9.15
CA ASN A 274 12.70 -17.16 9.55
C ASN A 274 12.66 -18.56 10.18
N ALA A 275 11.71 -18.83 11.07
CA ALA A 275 11.56 -20.15 11.69
C ALA A 275 11.01 -21.19 10.70
N THR A 276 10.19 -20.76 9.74
CA THR A 276 9.72 -21.63 8.64
C THR A 276 10.87 -22.06 7.73
N LEU A 277 11.82 -21.16 7.45
CA LEU A 277 12.93 -21.44 6.55
C LEU A 277 14.15 -22.07 7.22
N ALA A 278 14.26 -21.98 8.56
CA ALA A 278 15.40 -22.50 9.32
C ALA A 278 15.76 -23.96 8.98
N PRO A 279 14.81 -24.92 8.91
CA PRO A 279 15.16 -26.31 8.60
C PRO A 279 15.84 -26.48 7.23
N PHE A 280 15.46 -25.68 6.23
CA PHE A 280 16.08 -25.72 4.90
C PHE A 280 17.46 -25.09 4.90
N VAL A 281 17.64 -23.99 5.63
CA VAL A 281 18.95 -23.32 5.76
C VAL A 281 19.92 -24.18 6.57
N ASP A 282 19.46 -24.79 7.67
CA ASP A 282 20.26 -25.71 8.48
C ASP A 282 20.66 -26.94 7.67
N LYS A 283 19.74 -27.46 6.85
CA LYS A 283 20.06 -28.56 5.95
C LYS A 283 21.05 -28.16 4.87
N LEU A 284 20.94 -26.96 4.29
CA LEU A 284 21.94 -26.43 3.36
C LEU A 284 23.32 -26.38 4.02
N HIS A 285 23.42 -25.85 5.24
CA HIS A 285 24.68 -25.83 5.98
C HIS A 285 25.19 -27.23 6.29
N SER A 286 24.31 -28.16 6.67
CA SER A 286 24.67 -29.56 6.90
C SER A 286 25.24 -30.23 5.64
N LEU A 287 24.66 -29.95 4.47
CA LEU A 287 25.14 -30.48 3.19
C LEU A 287 26.51 -29.91 2.79
N LEU A 288 26.80 -28.68 3.19
CA LEU A 288 28.05 -27.98 2.87
C LEU A 288 29.14 -28.17 3.94
N LYS A 289 28.81 -28.69 5.12
CA LYS A 289 29.70 -28.80 6.28
C LYS A 289 30.99 -29.59 5.98
N GLU A 290 30.93 -30.57 5.09
CA GLU A 290 32.09 -31.38 4.69
C GLU A 290 33.07 -30.61 3.79
N VAL A 291 32.62 -29.54 3.14
CA VAL A 291 33.44 -28.78 2.17
C VAL A 291 33.75 -27.35 2.62
N ILE A 292 32.88 -26.73 3.43
CA ILE A 292 33.06 -25.38 3.99
C ILE A 292 32.38 -25.25 5.37
N ASN A 293 32.99 -24.44 6.25
CA ASN A 293 32.42 -24.09 7.56
C ASN A 293 31.66 -22.75 7.58
N THR A 294 31.39 -22.16 6.40
CA THR A 294 30.70 -20.86 6.30
C THR A 294 29.19 -21.02 6.47
N THR A 295 28.59 -20.16 7.28
CA THR A 295 27.14 -20.01 7.42
C THR A 295 26.63 -18.84 6.59
N PHE A 296 25.48 -19.00 5.94
CA PHE A 296 24.85 -18.02 5.08
C PHE A 296 23.51 -17.54 5.65
N ASP A 297 23.29 -16.22 5.63
CA ASP A 297 22.01 -15.61 6.00
C ASP A 297 20.98 -15.81 4.88
N ASN A 298 19.71 -16.01 5.23
CA ASN A 298 18.62 -16.19 4.26
C ASN A 298 18.49 -15.03 3.26
N LYS A 299 18.87 -13.81 3.63
CA LYS A 299 18.83 -12.63 2.76
C LYS A 299 19.95 -12.63 1.71
N ASN A 300 20.96 -13.49 1.87
CA ASN A 300 22.18 -13.55 1.08
C ASN A 300 22.30 -14.86 0.26
N ILE A 301 21.25 -15.67 0.20
CA ILE A 301 21.18 -16.87 -0.64
C ILE A 301 20.40 -16.54 -1.92
N TYR A 302 21.02 -16.81 -3.06
CA TYR A 302 20.49 -16.55 -4.39
C TYR A 302 20.60 -17.79 -5.27
N VAL A 303 19.60 -18.00 -6.14
CA VAL A 303 19.55 -19.14 -7.06
C VAL A 303 19.45 -18.61 -8.49
N VAL A 304 20.38 -19.04 -9.35
CA VAL A 304 20.31 -18.78 -10.79
C VAL A 304 19.44 -19.86 -11.43
N TYR A 305 18.25 -19.50 -11.90
CA TYR A 305 17.32 -20.43 -12.54
C TYR A 305 17.18 -20.15 -14.03
N LEU A 306 16.78 -21.19 -14.78
CA LEU A 306 16.42 -21.07 -16.19
C LEU A 306 14.92 -20.80 -16.30
N LYS A 307 14.57 -19.78 -17.08
CA LYS A 307 13.19 -19.46 -17.46
C LYS A 307 12.72 -20.41 -18.56
N SER A 308 11.41 -20.40 -18.80
CA SER A 308 10.77 -21.19 -19.87
C SER A 308 11.27 -20.81 -21.27
N ASP A 309 11.76 -19.59 -21.46
CA ASP A 309 12.36 -19.12 -22.71
C ASP A 309 13.85 -19.51 -22.84
N GLY A 310 14.39 -20.33 -21.93
CA GLY A 310 15.77 -20.80 -21.90
C GLY A 310 16.79 -19.78 -21.38
N THR A 311 16.40 -18.54 -21.10
CA THR A 311 17.31 -17.53 -20.51
C THR A 311 17.41 -17.71 -18.99
N ASN A 312 18.51 -17.26 -18.38
CA ASN A 312 18.65 -17.27 -16.92
C ASN A 312 18.27 -15.91 -16.28
N ASN A 313 18.13 -15.89 -14.96
CA ASN A 313 17.79 -14.69 -14.18
C ASN A 313 19.01 -13.90 -13.66
N ILE A 314 20.24 -14.15 -14.14
CA ILE A 314 21.44 -13.54 -13.54
C ILE A 314 21.40 -12.00 -13.54
N SER A 315 20.84 -11.40 -14.58
CA SER A 315 20.67 -9.94 -14.68
C SER A 315 19.84 -9.38 -13.52
N ALA A 316 18.77 -10.09 -13.13
CA ALA A 316 17.93 -9.68 -12.00
C ALA A 316 18.67 -9.82 -10.66
N ILE A 317 19.47 -10.87 -10.49
CA ILE A 317 20.31 -11.05 -9.29
C ILE A 317 21.38 -9.96 -9.20
N ASN A 318 22.12 -9.72 -10.28
CA ASN A 318 23.15 -8.68 -10.33
C ASN A 318 22.55 -7.31 -10.01
N LYS A 319 21.39 -6.97 -10.59
CA LYS A 319 20.70 -5.72 -10.29
C LYS A 319 20.31 -5.61 -8.80
N ALA A 320 19.76 -6.68 -8.22
CA ALA A 320 19.40 -6.69 -6.80
C ALA A 320 20.64 -6.48 -5.90
N LEU A 321 21.76 -7.12 -6.21
CA LEU A 321 23.02 -6.96 -5.48
C LEU A 321 23.62 -5.55 -5.64
N GLN A 322 23.58 -4.98 -6.85
CA GLN A 322 24.00 -3.60 -7.11
C GLN A 322 23.12 -2.57 -6.39
N GLU A 323 21.80 -2.78 -6.32
CA GLU A 323 20.89 -1.92 -5.56
C GLU A 323 21.24 -1.95 -4.06
N ARG A 324 21.53 -3.13 -3.50
CA ARG A 324 21.97 -3.27 -2.10
C ARG A 324 23.31 -2.58 -1.86
N GLU A 325 24.26 -2.68 -2.80
CA GLU A 325 25.54 -1.95 -2.72
C GLU A 325 25.34 -0.44 -2.76
N LYS A 326 24.53 0.06 -3.70
CA LYS A 326 24.18 1.49 -3.82
C LYS A 326 23.50 2.04 -2.56
N ASN A 327 22.74 1.20 -1.86
CA ASN A 327 22.09 1.53 -0.59
C ASN A 327 23.01 1.35 0.63
N SER A 328 24.30 1.09 0.43
CA SER A 328 25.30 0.91 1.49
C SER A 328 24.96 -0.21 2.48
N GLU A 329 24.29 -1.27 2.01
CA GLU A 329 23.95 -2.43 2.86
C GLU A 329 25.18 -3.26 3.23
N PHE A 330 26.23 -3.25 2.39
CA PHE A 330 27.48 -3.99 2.60
C PHE A 330 28.53 -3.10 3.28
N LYS A 331 28.72 -3.29 4.58
CA LYS A 331 29.59 -2.42 5.40
C LYS A 331 31.07 -2.81 5.30
N GLU A 332 31.92 -1.79 5.33
CA GLU A 332 33.37 -1.96 5.44
C GLU A 332 33.74 -2.56 6.81
N GLY A 333 34.76 -3.43 6.86
CA GLY A 333 35.23 -4.10 8.08
C GLY A 333 34.50 -5.40 8.48
N LYS A 334 33.25 -5.62 8.03
CA LYS A 334 32.51 -6.88 8.26
C LYS A 334 31.96 -7.42 6.94
N LYS A 335 32.79 -8.13 6.18
CA LYS A 335 32.39 -8.68 4.88
C LYS A 335 31.22 -9.66 5.05
N GLU A 336 30.11 -9.40 4.38
CA GLU A 336 28.97 -10.32 4.36
C GLU A 336 29.24 -11.50 3.43
N GLU A 337 28.84 -12.70 3.84
CA GLU A 337 28.92 -13.93 3.04
C GLU A 337 27.67 -14.04 2.14
N ILE A 338 27.90 -14.17 0.83
CA ILE A 338 26.87 -14.36 -0.20
C ILE A 338 27.02 -15.77 -0.76
N LEU A 339 25.89 -16.46 -0.92
CA LEU A 339 25.82 -17.74 -1.59
C LEU A 339 25.04 -17.61 -2.89
N LEU A 340 25.67 -18.01 -4.01
CA LEU A 340 25.04 -18.12 -5.31
C LEU A 340 24.99 -19.59 -5.73
N ILE A 341 23.80 -20.14 -5.90
CA ILE A 341 23.60 -21.52 -6.33
C ILE A 341 23.25 -21.51 -7.82
N TYR A 342 24.00 -22.25 -8.62
CA TYR A 342 23.76 -22.42 -10.05
C TYR A 342 23.47 -23.90 -10.38
N PRO A 343 22.20 -24.33 -10.23
CA PRO A 343 21.84 -25.73 -10.23
C PRO A 343 21.46 -26.30 -11.62
N HIS A 344 21.36 -25.45 -12.65
CA HIS A 344 20.97 -25.87 -14.00
C HIS A 344 22.11 -25.67 -14.98
N GLN A 345 22.27 -26.57 -15.94
CA GLN A 345 23.18 -26.38 -17.06
C GLN A 345 22.70 -25.22 -17.94
N SER A 346 23.50 -24.16 -18.02
CA SER A 346 23.35 -23.13 -19.05
C SER A 346 24.54 -23.18 -20.00
N ALA A 347 24.28 -23.32 -21.30
CA ALA A 347 25.31 -23.19 -22.33
C ALA A 347 25.74 -21.73 -22.56
N GLN A 348 25.02 -20.77 -21.98
CA GLN A 348 25.41 -19.37 -22.00
C GLN A 348 26.39 -19.09 -20.86
N PRO A 349 27.55 -18.45 -21.15
CA PRO A 349 28.39 -17.86 -20.12
C PRO A 349 27.54 -17.01 -19.19
N THR A 350 27.75 -17.12 -17.88
CA THR A 350 26.99 -16.41 -16.84
C THR A 350 27.96 -15.60 -15.99
N ALA A 351 27.80 -14.28 -15.98
CA ALA A 351 28.71 -13.34 -15.32
C ALA A 351 28.07 -12.78 -14.04
N PRO A 352 28.15 -13.51 -12.90
CA PRO A 352 27.66 -13.02 -11.63
C PRO A 352 28.44 -11.79 -11.16
N TYR A 353 27.73 -10.85 -10.56
CA TYR A 353 28.32 -9.65 -9.97
C TYR A 353 28.57 -9.86 -8.47
N GLN A 354 29.80 -9.57 -8.03
CA GLN A 354 30.15 -9.54 -6.60
C GLN A 354 30.25 -8.09 -6.11
N PRO A 355 29.42 -7.68 -5.14
CA PRO A 355 29.55 -6.37 -4.50
C PRO A 355 30.88 -6.21 -3.74
N LYS A 356 31.36 -4.97 -3.62
CA LYS A 356 32.45 -4.61 -2.71
C LYS A 356 32.09 -4.97 -1.27
N ASN A 357 33.10 -5.24 -0.44
CA ASN A 357 32.94 -5.61 0.96
C ASN A 357 32.13 -6.90 1.19
N THR A 358 32.19 -7.87 0.26
CA THR A 358 31.53 -9.17 0.40
C THR A 358 32.48 -10.33 0.15
N ARG A 359 32.09 -11.51 0.62
CA ARG A 359 32.67 -12.79 0.20
C ARG A 359 31.61 -13.57 -0.57
N LEU A 360 31.99 -14.20 -1.68
CA LEU A 360 31.06 -14.90 -2.56
C LEU A 360 31.40 -16.39 -2.64
N THR A 361 30.47 -17.26 -2.23
CA THR A 361 30.53 -18.69 -2.50
C THR A 361 29.61 -19.03 -3.66
N ILE A 362 30.13 -19.74 -4.66
CA ILE A 362 29.35 -20.19 -5.83
C ILE A 362 29.26 -21.71 -5.79
N ILE A 363 28.04 -22.25 -5.73
CA ILE A 363 27.78 -23.68 -5.96
C ILE A 363 27.43 -23.86 -7.43
N LEU A 364 28.19 -24.71 -8.14
CA LEU A 364 28.05 -24.91 -9.57
C LEU A 364 27.70 -26.37 -9.89
N ALA A 365 26.63 -26.59 -10.65
CA ALA A 365 26.25 -27.89 -11.21
C ALA A 365 26.81 -28.09 -12.64
N SER A 366 27.01 -29.34 -13.06
CA SER A 366 27.75 -29.69 -14.28
C SER A 366 27.25 -29.01 -15.55
N GLY A 367 28.16 -28.75 -16.49
CA GLY A 367 27.87 -28.22 -17.82
C GLY A 367 27.72 -26.70 -17.88
N ASN A 368 27.89 -26.00 -16.75
CA ASN A 368 27.78 -24.54 -16.70
C ASN A 368 29.01 -23.81 -17.23
N TYR A 369 28.76 -22.59 -17.73
CA TYR A 369 29.79 -21.63 -18.11
C TYR A 369 29.77 -20.45 -17.13
N LEU A 370 30.80 -20.38 -16.28
CA LEU A 370 30.96 -19.31 -15.29
C LEU A 370 31.97 -18.28 -15.78
N ASP A 371 31.50 -17.07 -16.01
CA ASP A 371 32.32 -15.93 -16.41
C ASP A 371 32.73 -15.13 -15.17
N CYS A 372 34.03 -15.13 -14.90
CA CYS A 372 34.60 -14.59 -13.67
C CYS A 372 34.91 -13.08 -13.73
N SER A 373 34.54 -12.40 -14.82
CA SER A 373 34.90 -10.99 -15.08
C SER A 373 34.46 -10.03 -13.98
N ASN A 374 33.30 -10.28 -13.34
CA ASN A 374 32.68 -9.38 -12.36
C ASN A 374 32.89 -9.85 -10.90
N LEU A 375 33.83 -10.77 -10.66
CA LEU A 375 34.13 -11.35 -9.35
C LEU A 375 35.44 -10.76 -8.77
N ASN A 376 35.71 -11.01 -7.48
CA ASN A 376 36.81 -10.45 -6.66
C ASN A 376 37.12 -8.98 -6.98
N PRO A 377 36.21 -8.05 -6.64
CA PRO A 377 36.39 -6.63 -6.97
C PRO A 377 37.64 -5.99 -6.34
N SER A 378 38.22 -6.61 -5.32
CA SER A 378 39.47 -6.19 -4.66
C SER A 378 40.74 -6.82 -5.26
N GLY A 379 40.61 -7.78 -6.18
CA GLY A 379 41.71 -8.61 -6.66
C GLY A 379 42.15 -9.72 -5.69
N ASN A 380 41.56 -9.83 -4.50
CA ASN A 380 41.91 -10.88 -3.54
C ASN A 380 41.16 -12.20 -3.87
N SER A 381 41.91 -13.26 -4.16
CA SER A 381 41.36 -14.57 -4.52
C SER A 381 40.57 -15.25 -3.39
N SER A 382 40.88 -14.94 -2.13
CA SER A 382 40.21 -15.50 -0.94
C SER A 382 38.79 -14.95 -0.71
N GLU A 383 38.38 -13.94 -1.49
CA GLU A 383 37.05 -13.33 -1.39
C GLU A 383 35.99 -14.02 -2.25
N SER A 384 36.38 -14.98 -3.08
CA SER A 384 35.42 -15.87 -3.72
C SER A 384 35.81 -17.32 -3.51
N ARG A 385 34.81 -18.19 -3.43
CA ARG A 385 34.97 -19.65 -3.39
C ARG A 385 34.08 -20.32 -4.42
N LEU A 386 34.57 -21.45 -4.94
CA LEU A 386 33.82 -22.32 -5.84
C LEU A 386 33.57 -23.66 -5.13
N ILE A 387 32.35 -24.19 -5.26
CA ILE A 387 31.96 -25.52 -4.80
C ILE A 387 31.28 -26.21 -5.98
N LEU A 388 31.71 -27.42 -6.30
CA LEU A 388 31.13 -28.23 -7.37
C LEU A 388 30.10 -29.19 -6.80
N THR A 389 29.06 -29.52 -7.57
CA THR A 389 28.06 -30.53 -7.19
C THR A 389 27.67 -31.43 -8.36
N ASN A 390 27.38 -32.71 -8.06
CA ASN A 390 26.81 -33.69 -9.00
C ASN A 390 25.30 -33.57 -9.12
N TYR A 391 24.69 -32.55 -8.53
CA TYR A 391 23.27 -32.30 -8.69
C TYR A 391 22.89 -32.18 -10.17
N LYS A 392 21.89 -32.97 -10.59
CA LYS A 392 21.34 -32.97 -11.95
C LYS A 392 19.89 -32.53 -11.90
N PHE A 393 19.58 -31.31 -12.31
CA PHE A 393 18.19 -30.86 -12.36
C PHE A 393 17.36 -31.68 -13.36
N ASN A 394 16.16 -32.11 -12.96
CA ASN A 394 15.18 -32.71 -13.86
C ASN A 394 13.80 -32.11 -13.59
N SER A 395 13.20 -31.46 -14.60
CA SER A 395 11.89 -30.80 -14.47
C SER A 395 10.70 -31.76 -14.36
N TYR A 396 10.89 -33.04 -14.71
CA TYR A 396 9.81 -34.04 -14.78
C TYR A 396 9.90 -35.13 -13.71
N LYS A 397 11.08 -35.37 -13.14
CA LYS A 397 11.31 -36.33 -12.05
C LYS A 397 12.14 -35.64 -10.96
N THR A 398 11.66 -35.66 -9.72
CA THR A 398 12.50 -35.34 -8.56
C THR A 398 13.67 -36.32 -8.51
N ASN A 399 14.89 -35.84 -8.25
CA ASN A 399 16.02 -36.75 -8.09
C ASN A 399 15.71 -37.71 -6.96
N TYR A 400 15.58 -39.01 -7.26
CA TYR A 400 14.94 -39.96 -6.35
C TYR A 400 15.68 -40.24 -5.03
N ASN A 401 16.79 -39.55 -4.71
CA ASN A 401 17.56 -39.70 -3.46
C ASN A 401 18.46 -38.47 -3.19
N ALA A 402 18.00 -37.51 -2.38
CA ALA A 402 18.81 -36.40 -1.86
C ALA A 402 20.14 -36.83 -1.23
N SER A 403 20.21 -38.06 -0.70
CA SER A 403 21.41 -38.67 -0.10
C SER A 403 22.57 -38.85 -1.09
N ASN A 404 22.35 -38.67 -2.39
CA ASN A 404 23.38 -38.85 -3.42
C ASN A 404 23.99 -37.54 -3.93
N ILE A 405 23.48 -36.38 -3.49
CA ILE A 405 24.07 -35.08 -3.84
C ILE A 405 25.33 -34.90 -3.02
N LYS A 406 26.48 -34.83 -3.68
CA LYS A 406 27.74 -34.50 -3.02
C LYS A 406 28.22 -33.14 -3.49
N PHE A 407 28.98 -32.52 -2.59
CA PHE A 407 29.66 -31.26 -2.83
C PHE A 407 31.15 -31.51 -2.75
N ILE A 408 31.91 -30.85 -3.62
CA ILE A 408 33.38 -30.94 -3.61
C ILE A 408 33.94 -29.53 -3.66
N ASN A 409 34.94 -29.29 -2.82
CA ASN A 409 35.77 -28.11 -2.92
C ASN A 409 36.92 -28.39 -3.92
N PRO A 410 36.98 -27.70 -5.08
CA PRO A 410 38.02 -27.85 -6.08
C PRO A 410 39.39 -27.26 -5.65
N PHE A 411 39.56 -26.94 -4.37
CA PHE A 411 40.76 -26.40 -3.73
C PHE A 411 42.05 -27.12 -4.12
N THR A 412 43.10 -26.34 -4.36
CA THR A 412 44.46 -26.84 -4.54
C THR A 412 45.34 -26.38 -3.37
N SER A 413 45.93 -27.33 -2.63
CA SER A 413 46.82 -27.02 -1.50
C SER A 413 48.13 -26.36 -1.93
N LYS A 414 48.58 -26.60 -3.17
CA LYS A 414 49.79 -26.05 -3.80
C LYS A 414 49.50 -25.64 -5.25
N GLU A 415 50.46 -24.98 -5.90
CA GLU A 415 50.37 -24.67 -7.34
C GLU A 415 50.23 -25.98 -8.15
N THR A 416 49.22 -26.04 -9.02
CA THR A 416 49.01 -27.14 -9.96
C THR A 416 49.61 -26.76 -11.31
N ILE A 417 50.57 -27.56 -11.77
CA ILE A 417 51.26 -27.33 -13.04
C ILE A 417 50.50 -28.03 -14.18
N LEU A 418 50.27 -27.29 -15.27
CA LEU A 418 49.62 -27.76 -16.49
C LEU A 418 50.66 -27.94 -17.61
N TYR A 419 50.66 -29.15 -18.19
CA TYR A 419 51.55 -29.58 -19.25
C TYR A 419 50.80 -29.65 -20.56
N LYS A 420 51.46 -29.29 -21.66
CA LYS A 420 50.86 -29.35 -22.99
C LYS A 420 50.80 -30.81 -23.46
N ASP A 421 49.63 -31.28 -23.88
CA ASP A 421 49.41 -32.60 -24.47
C ASP A 421 49.67 -32.61 -25.98
N GLU A 422 49.58 -33.80 -26.59
CA GLU A 422 49.81 -34.02 -28.03
C GLU A 422 48.83 -33.27 -28.93
N VAL A 423 47.64 -32.91 -28.41
CA VAL A 423 46.57 -32.21 -29.13
C VAL A 423 46.62 -30.70 -28.85
N GLY A 424 47.59 -30.24 -28.06
CA GLY A 424 47.80 -28.84 -27.72
C GLY A 424 46.97 -28.30 -26.55
N ASN A 425 46.27 -29.14 -25.78
CA ASN A 425 45.62 -28.74 -24.53
C ASN A 425 46.61 -28.75 -23.37
N PHE A 426 46.34 -27.98 -22.33
CA PHE A 426 47.14 -27.92 -21.11
C PHE A 426 46.46 -28.73 -20.01
N ILE A 427 47.05 -29.82 -19.56
CA ILE A 427 46.48 -30.79 -18.61
C ILE A 427 47.37 -30.92 -17.37
N SER A 428 46.76 -31.02 -16.19
CA SER A 428 47.46 -31.34 -14.95
C SER A 428 47.91 -32.79 -14.93
N GLN A 429 48.97 -33.10 -14.17
CA GLN A 429 49.49 -34.48 -14.07
C GLN A 429 48.44 -35.48 -13.56
N ASP A 430 47.59 -35.06 -12.62
CA ASP A 430 46.47 -35.85 -12.11
C ASP A 430 45.21 -35.81 -13.01
N LYS A 431 45.31 -35.15 -14.18
CA LYS A 431 44.26 -34.94 -15.19
C LYS A 431 43.01 -34.21 -14.69
N LYS A 432 43.02 -33.69 -13.46
CA LYS A 432 41.89 -33.01 -12.84
C LYS A 432 41.61 -31.64 -13.43
N TYR A 433 42.61 -30.96 -13.99
CA TYR A 433 42.47 -29.63 -14.54
C TYR A 433 42.95 -29.66 -15.99
N SER A 434 42.12 -29.17 -16.92
CA SER A 434 42.52 -29.05 -18.32
C SER A 434 42.10 -27.71 -18.88
N TYR A 435 42.94 -27.08 -19.68
CA TYR A 435 42.65 -25.83 -20.36
C TYR A 435 42.97 -25.98 -21.85
N ASN A 436 42.07 -25.52 -22.73
CA ASN A 436 42.21 -25.71 -24.16
C ASN A 436 42.28 -24.39 -24.95
N SER A 437 42.50 -24.50 -26.26
CA SER A 437 42.61 -23.38 -27.20
C SER A 437 41.34 -22.51 -27.34
N ALA A 438 40.19 -22.96 -26.84
CA ALA A 438 38.96 -22.18 -26.79
C ALA A 438 38.84 -21.32 -25.52
N ASN A 439 39.96 -21.04 -24.84
CA ASN A 439 40.04 -20.30 -23.57
C ASN A 439 39.17 -20.88 -22.45
N LYS A 440 38.89 -22.19 -22.53
CA LYS A 440 38.03 -22.91 -21.61
C LYS A 440 38.91 -23.72 -20.67
N ILE A 441 38.80 -23.45 -19.37
CA ILE A 441 39.27 -24.37 -18.35
C ILE A 441 38.16 -25.30 -17.89
N VAL A 442 38.48 -26.58 -17.82
CA VAL A 442 37.64 -27.68 -17.37
C VAL A 442 38.22 -28.30 -16.11
N LEU A 443 37.36 -28.50 -15.13
CA LEU A 443 37.62 -29.25 -13.91
C LEU A 443 37.07 -30.67 -14.14
N ASN A 444 37.95 -31.65 -14.39
CA ASN A 444 37.63 -33.02 -14.84
C ASN A 444 37.46 -34.03 -13.70
N PHE A 445 37.21 -33.58 -12.47
CA PHE A 445 37.07 -34.46 -11.32
C PHE A 445 35.63 -34.45 -10.82
N PHE A 446 35.13 -35.66 -10.51
CA PHE A 446 33.78 -36.01 -10.04
C PHE A 446 32.81 -36.49 -11.14
N ASP A 447 32.58 -37.80 -11.26
CA ASP A 447 31.56 -38.44 -12.12
C ASP A 447 31.47 -37.96 -13.61
N ASN A 448 32.61 -37.63 -14.25
CA ASN A 448 32.66 -37.01 -15.59
C ASN A 448 31.90 -35.67 -15.69
N LEU A 449 31.73 -34.97 -14.56
CA LEU A 449 31.10 -33.66 -14.49
C LEU A 449 32.11 -32.61 -14.91
N ASN A 450 31.82 -31.98 -16.04
CA ASN A 450 32.70 -30.99 -16.65
C ASN A 450 32.05 -29.62 -16.59
N PHE A 451 32.87 -28.62 -16.33
CA PHE A 451 32.45 -27.23 -16.16
C PHE A 451 33.38 -26.31 -16.91
N ASN A 452 32.99 -25.05 -17.08
CA ASN A 452 33.80 -24.07 -17.80
C ASN A 452 33.98 -22.85 -16.91
N LEU A 453 35.23 -22.49 -16.62
CA LEU A 453 35.55 -21.16 -16.09
C LEU A 453 36.11 -20.30 -17.22
N LEU A 454 35.64 -19.06 -17.27
CA LEU A 454 36.01 -18.08 -18.28
C LEU A 454 36.53 -16.84 -17.56
N ASN A 455 37.51 -16.15 -18.13
CA ASN A 455 38.11 -14.94 -17.55
C ASN A 455 38.65 -15.16 -16.11
N PHE A 456 39.15 -16.37 -15.82
CA PHE A 456 39.50 -16.74 -14.46
C PHE A 456 40.84 -16.13 -13.99
N ALA A 457 41.87 -16.05 -14.84
CA ALA A 457 43.20 -15.56 -14.43
C ALA A 457 43.34 -14.03 -14.45
N LYS A 458 42.37 -13.31 -13.90
CA LYS A 458 42.30 -11.83 -13.96
C LYS A 458 43.48 -11.14 -13.26
N GLU A 459 44.02 -11.74 -12.19
CA GLU A 459 45.14 -11.22 -11.42
C GLU A 459 46.47 -11.26 -12.18
N ASN A 460 46.55 -12.10 -13.21
CA ASN A 460 47.72 -12.27 -14.07
C ASN A 460 47.45 -11.89 -15.53
N GLY A 461 46.19 -11.62 -15.90
CA GLY A 461 45.69 -11.43 -17.26
C GLY A 461 45.67 -12.70 -18.14
N SER A 462 46.53 -13.67 -17.83
CA SER A 462 46.77 -14.89 -18.61
C SER A 462 47.30 -15.99 -17.70
N LEU A 463 47.22 -17.23 -18.17
CA LEU A 463 47.86 -18.37 -17.52
C LEU A 463 49.34 -18.41 -17.92
N ARG A 464 50.25 -18.46 -16.94
CA ARG A 464 51.68 -18.24 -17.13
C ARG A 464 52.53 -19.34 -16.50
N SER A 465 53.77 -19.47 -16.95
CA SER A 465 54.74 -20.45 -16.45
C SER A 465 55.60 -19.94 -15.30
N ASP A 466 55.66 -18.63 -15.08
CA ASP A 466 56.44 -18.00 -14.01
C ASP A 466 55.59 -17.77 -12.74
N LYS A 467 54.31 -17.44 -12.91
CA LYS A 467 53.38 -17.10 -11.82
C LYS A 467 52.06 -17.86 -11.92
N ALA A 468 51.62 -18.50 -10.83
CA ALA A 468 50.33 -19.18 -10.78
C ALA A 468 49.16 -18.18 -10.80
N SER A 469 48.13 -18.49 -11.57
CA SER A 469 46.80 -17.87 -11.47
C SER A 469 46.09 -18.42 -10.25
N SER A 470 45.50 -17.52 -9.45
CA SER A 470 44.72 -17.83 -8.25
C SER A 470 43.32 -17.23 -8.42
N MET A 471 42.42 -18.00 -9.04
CA MET A 471 41.00 -17.65 -9.07
C MET A 471 40.26 -18.55 -8.10
N PHE A 472 39.57 -17.93 -7.14
CA PHE A 472 39.12 -18.65 -5.93
C PHE A 472 40.33 -19.24 -5.19
N ASP A 473 40.16 -20.38 -4.51
CA ASP A 473 41.24 -21.10 -3.84
C ASP A 473 41.91 -22.17 -4.76
N ILE A 474 41.88 -21.97 -6.09
CA ILE A 474 42.51 -22.85 -7.10
C ILE A 474 43.74 -22.13 -7.68
N LYS A 475 44.91 -22.76 -7.62
CA LYS A 475 46.21 -22.22 -8.06
C LYS A 475 46.73 -22.98 -9.27
N LEU A 476 46.76 -22.35 -10.44
CA LEU A 476 47.11 -22.99 -11.71
C LEU A 476 48.28 -22.30 -12.39
N LYS A 477 49.25 -23.06 -12.89
CA LYS A 477 50.47 -22.55 -13.53
C LYS A 477 50.84 -23.40 -14.74
N LEU A 478 51.45 -22.82 -15.77
CA LEU A 478 51.98 -23.59 -16.90
C LEU A 478 53.35 -24.20 -16.56
N ALA A 479 53.72 -25.30 -17.23
CA ALA A 479 55.09 -25.81 -17.17
C ALA A 479 56.09 -24.79 -17.78
N SER A 480 57.34 -24.80 -17.28
CA SER A 480 58.36 -23.76 -17.51
C SER A 480 58.65 -23.41 -18.98
N ASN A 481 58.37 -24.32 -19.91
CA ASN A 481 58.69 -24.17 -21.34
C ASN A 481 57.51 -23.69 -22.20
N ASN A 482 56.36 -23.39 -21.59
CA ASN A 482 55.17 -22.94 -22.31
C ASN A 482 55.04 -21.41 -22.30
N SER A 483 54.69 -20.85 -23.45
CA SER A 483 54.30 -19.44 -23.58
C SER A 483 53.02 -19.15 -22.80
N SER A 484 52.88 -17.90 -22.33
CA SER A 484 51.65 -17.44 -21.67
C SER A 484 50.43 -17.61 -22.58
N VAL A 485 49.29 -18.03 -22.00
CA VAL A 485 48.05 -18.28 -22.74
C VAL A 485 46.88 -17.48 -22.15
N PRO A 486 46.13 -16.70 -22.95
CA PRO A 486 45.09 -15.81 -22.44
C PRO A 486 43.87 -16.56 -21.91
N THR A 487 43.35 -16.19 -20.74
CA THR A 487 42.11 -16.79 -20.21
C THR A 487 40.85 -16.04 -20.61
N THR A 488 40.98 -15.07 -21.52
CA THR A 488 39.91 -14.14 -21.90
C THR A 488 38.84 -14.82 -22.73
N ASN A 489 37.57 -14.70 -22.35
CA ASN A 489 36.48 -15.14 -23.20
C ASN A 489 36.19 -14.10 -24.28
N ASN A 490 36.56 -14.43 -25.52
CA ASN A 490 36.30 -13.62 -26.70
C ASN A 490 34.95 -13.95 -27.37
N GLY A 491 34.07 -14.68 -26.68
CA GLY A 491 32.81 -15.14 -27.26
C GLY A 491 33.02 -16.28 -28.26
N ASN A 492 31.91 -16.79 -28.81
CA ASN A 492 31.92 -17.82 -29.85
C ASN A 492 31.54 -17.26 -31.23
N PHE A 493 31.37 -15.94 -31.33
CA PHE A 493 30.98 -15.29 -32.58
C PHE A 493 31.62 -13.91 -32.71
N ASN A 494 32.27 -13.67 -33.85
CA ASN A 494 32.84 -12.37 -34.20
C ASN A 494 31.85 -11.58 -35.07
N LEU A 495 31.34 -10.47 -34.54
CA LEU A 495 30.51 -9.56 -35.30
C LEU A 495 31.35 -8.36 -35.73
N VAL A 496 31.53 -8.21 -37.04
CA VAL A 496 32.16 -7.05 -37.65
C VAL A 496 31.07 -6.16 -38.24
N VAL A 497 31.08 -4.88 -37.90
CA VAL A 497 30.18 -3.88 -38.48
C VAL A 497 31.06 -2.86 -39.20
N THR A 498 30.95 -2.81 -40.52
CA THR A 498 31.69 -1.89 -41.39
C THR A 498 30.78 -0.77 -41.88
N ASN A 499 31.41 0.27 -42.43
CA ASN A 499 30.75 1.46 -42.97
C ASN A 499 29.84 2.18 -41.97
N LEU A 500 30.13 2.02 -40.67
CA LEU A 500 29.34 2.60 -39.61
C LEU A 500 29.62 4.10 -39.52
N ILE A 501 28.63 4.93 -39.79
CA ILE A 501 28.76 6.37 -39.65
C ILE A 501 28.49 6.73 -38.18
N ILE A 502 29.35 7.52 -37.55
CA ILE A 502 29.15 7.98 -36.17
C ILE A 502 29.12 9.50 -36.19
N THR A 503 28.01 10.07 -35.77
CA THR A 503 27.85 11.53 -35.73
C THR A 503 27.57 12.03 -34.34
N ASP A 504 27.88 13.30 -34.10
CA ASP A 504 27.30 14.04 -32.99
C ASP A 504 25.80 14.29 -33.23
N GLU A 505 25.16 14.95 -32.29
CA GLU A 505 23.77 15.37 -32.42
C GLU A 505 23.45 16.26 -33.63
N ASN A 506 24.43 16.95 -34.19
CA ASN A 506 24.28 17.88 -35.30
C ASN A 506 24.57 17.22 -36.65
N GLN A 507 24.79 15.90 -36.67
CA GLN A 507 25.23 15.12 -37.83
C GLN A 507 26.66 15.41 -38.30
N ASN A 508 27.47 16.06 -37.46
CA ASN A 508 28.90 16.18 -37.73
C ASN A 508 29.60 14.87 -37.36
N SER A 509 30.64 14.50 -38.09
CA SER A 509 31.48 13.36 -37.72
C SER A 509 32.02 13.52 -36.31
N THR A 510 31.95 12.46 -35.51
CA THR A 510 32.49 12.45 -34.14
C THR A 510 33.30 11.19 -33.90
N ASP A 511 34.44 11.35 -33.22
CA ASP A 511 35.29 10.25 -32.80
C ASP A 511 34.86 9.74 -31.43
N ILE A 512 34.39 8.49 -31.38
CA ILE A 512 34.15 7.79 -30.11
C ILE A 512 35.15 6.68 -29.90
N LYS A 513 35.35 6.32 -28.63
CA LYS A 513 36.32 5.28 -28.24
C LYS A 513 35.76 3.87 -28.35
N GLU A 514 34.45 3.72 -28.19
CA GLU A 514 33.79 2.42 -28.12
C GLU A 514 32.31 2.52 -28.46
N ILE A 515 31.76 1.42 -28.97
CA ILE A 515 30.33 1.22 -29.24
C ILE A 515 29.83 0.07 -28.37
N TYR A 516 28.56 0.11 -28.04
CA TYR A 516 27.88 -0.89 -27.24
C TYR A 516 26.88 -1.66 -28.10
N LEU A 517 26.79 -2.96 -27.89
CA LEU A 517 25.93 -3.88 -28.60
C LEU A 517 25.05 -4.64 -27.61
N HIS A 518 23.76 -4.33 -27.56
CA HIS A 518 22.80 -5.14 -26.81
C HIS A 518 22.40 -6.37 -27.62
N ASN A 519 22.67 -7.56 -27.09
CA ASN A 519 22.27 -8.82 -27.69
C ASN A 519 20.87 -9.21 -27.21
N GLY A 520 19.92 -9.27 -28.15
CA GLY A 520 18.52 -9.60 -27.87
C GLY A 520 18.26 -11.05 -27.45
N GLU A 521 19.23 -11.97 -27.64
CA GLU A 521 19.12 -13.40 -27.31
C GLU A 521 19.59 -13.70 -25.89
N ASP A 522 20.74 -13.17 -25.45
CA ASP A 522 21.27 -13.35 -24.09
C ASP A 522 21.03 -12.16 -23.14
N LYS A 523 20.43 -11.08 -23.66
CA LYS A 523 20.13 -9.81 -22.97
C LYS A 523 21.35 -9.07 -22.41
N ARG A 524 22.56 -9.40 -22.86
CA ARG A 524 23.80 -8.73 -22.46
C ARG A 524 24.08 -7.51 -23.30
N VAL A 525 24.95 -6.65 -22.78
CA VAL A 525 25.52 -5.54 -23.52
C VAL A 525 27.01 -5.80 -23.65
N TYR A 526 27.47 -5.87 -24.90
CA TYR A 526 28.87 -6.09 -25.27
C TYR A 526 29.51 -4.76 -25.64
N LYS A 527 30.77 -4.57 -25.29
CA LYS A 527 31.57 -3.43 -25.74
C LYS A 527 32.37 -3.81 -26.98
N SER A 528 32.55 -2.88 -27.92
CA SER A 528 33.44 -3.08 -29.06
C SER A 528 34.87 -3.21 -28.56
N TYR A 529 35.56 -4.29 -28.92
CA TYR A 529 36.99 -4.45 -28.59
C TYR A 529 37.90 -3.79 -29.64
N TYR A 530 37.34 -3.45 -30.79
CA TYR A 530 38.00 -2.75 -31.88
C TYR A 530 37.04 -1.73 -32.45
N LEU A 531 37.53 -0.51 -32.63
CA LEU A 531 36.86 0.55 -33.35
C LEU A 531 37.95 1.35 -34.07
N LYS A 532 37.96 1.33 -35.40
CA LYS A 532 38.90 2.11 -36.21
C LYS A 532 38.14 2.85 -37.29
N LYS A 533 38.52 4.11 -37.51
CA LYS A 533 38.07 4.89 -38.66
C LYS A 533 38.67 4.29 -39.94
N ASN A 534 37.85 4.13 -40.97
CA ASN A 534 38.28 3.59 -42.24
C ASN A 534 39.14 4.63 -43.00
N GLU A 535 40.21 4.19 -43.65
CA GLU A 535 41.07 5.03 -44.47
C GLU A 535 40.53 5.03 -45.91
N THR A 536 40.19 6.19 -46.47
CA THR A 536 39.67 6.30 -47.84
C THR A 536 40.76 6.75 -48.81
N THR A 537 40.94 6.01 -49.92
CA THR A 537 41.80 6.39 -51.05
C THR A 537 41.02 6.99 -52.23
N ASN A 538 39.68 7.06 -52.17
CA ASN A 538 38.81 7.57 -53.24
C ASN A 538 37.87 8.69 -52.77
N ASP A 539 37.42 9.52 -53.70
CA ASP A 539 36.58 10.73 -53.51
C ASP A 539 35.11 10.47 -53.11
N ASP A 540 34.75 9.26 -52.67
CA ASP A 540 33.37 8.97 -52.26
C ASP A 540 33.07 9.59 -50.89
N GLU A 541 32.36 10.73 -50.87
CA GLU A 541 32.11 11.54 -49.67
C GLU A 541 31.38 10.79 -48.55
N LEU A 542 30.63 9.73 -48.88
CA LEU A 542 29.90 8.90 -47.92
C LEU A 542 30.81 7.96 -47.10
N GLU A 543 32.02 7.64 -47.58
CA GLU A 543 32.96 6.75 -46.89
C GLU A 543 33.94 7.50 -45.98
N LYS A 544 34.11 8.81 -46.19
CA LYS A 544 35.14 9.70 -45.57
C LYS A 544 35.11 9.80 -44.04
N ASN A 545 34.10 9.26 -43.37
CA ASN A 545 33.97 9.27 -41.89
C ASN A 545 33.32 7.99 -41.35
N SER A 546 33.54 6.86 -42.02
CA SER A 546 33.00 5.57 -41.59
C SER A 546 33.95 4.84 -40.65
N TYR A 547 33.39 4.00 -39.79
CA TYR A 547 34.12 3.19 -38.81
C TYR A 547 33.86 1.70 -39.05
N THR A 548 34.87 0.91 -38.68
CA THR A 548 34.75 -0.53 -38.51
C THR A 548 34.78 -0.85 -37.01
N ALA A 549 33.68 -1.41 -36.51
CA ALA A 549 33.54 -1.90 -35.15
C ALA A 549 33.61 -3.44 -35.14
N LYS A 550 34.30 -4.03 -34.16
CA LYS A 550 34.29 -5.49 -33.96
C LYS A 550 33.86 -5.85 -32.55
N PHE A 551 33.01 -6.87 -32.46
CA PHE A 551 32.46 -7.39 -31.21
C PHE A 551 32.72 -8.88 -31.11
N ASN A 552 33.06 -9.27 -29.90
CA ASN A 552 33.29 -10.65 -29.49
C ASN A 552 32.09 -11.04 -28.62
N ILE A 553 31.15 -11.80 -29.19
CA ILE A 553 29.84 -12.06 -28.57
C ILE A 553 29.59 -13.55 -28.36
N ASN A 554 28.70 -13.88 -27.43
CA ASN A 554 28.21 -15.24 -27.27
C ASN A 554 26.83 -15.38 -27.93
N LEU A 555 26.71 -16.37 -28.80
CA LEU A 555 25.46 -16.79 -29.40
C LEU A 555 25.10 -18.20 -29.00
N ILE A 556 23.80 -18.48 -29.01
CA ILE A 556 23.29 -19.83 -28.83
C ILE A 556 23.34 -20.53 -30.18
N SER A 557 24.22 -21.51 -30.32
CA SER A 557 24.40 -22.28 -31.55
C SER A 557 23.50 -23.51 -31.61
N ASP A 558 23.12 -24.05 -30.44
CA ASP A 558 22.31 -25.25 -30.31
C ASP A 558 20.82 -24.95 -30.52
N LYS A 559 20.28 -25.43 -31.66
CA LYS A 559 18.89 -25.24 -32.07
C LYS A 559 17.88 -25.89 -31.12
N ASN A 560 18.31 -26.85 -30.30
CA ASN A 560 17.44 -27.55 -29.35
C ASN A 560 17.29 -26.79 -28.03
N GLN A 561 18.05 -25.70 -27.82
CA GLN A 561 17.90 -24.87 -26.63
C GLN A 561 16.73 -23.90 -26.77
N GLY A 562 15.88 -23.81 -25.74
CA GLY A 562 14.69 -22.94 -25.76
C GLY A 562 14.99 -21.44 -25.95
N ALA A 563 16.20 -21.00 -25.60
CA ALA A 563 16.64 -19.61 -25.83
C ALA A 563 17.13 -19.34 -27.25
N PHE A 564 17.35 -20.38 -28.06
CA PHE A 564 17.75 -20.24 -29.45
C PHE A 564 16.71 -19.43 -30.23
N LYS A 565 17.14 -18.35 -30.86
CA LYS A 565 16.31 -17.55 -31.77
C LYS A 565 16.66 -17.89 -33.21
N LYS A 566 15.63 -18.06 -34.06
CA LYS A 566 15.82 -18.16 -35.51
C LYS A 566 16.54 -16.93 -36.08
N THR A 567 16.24 -15.76 -35.53
CA THR A 567 16.91 -14.50 -35.85
C THR A 567 17.29 -13.81 -34.53
N THR A 568 18.57 -13.52 -34.35
CA THR A 568 19.05 -12.74 -33.21
C THR A 568 19.18 -11.28 -33.61
N LYS A 569 18.44 -10.40 -32.93
CA LYS A 569 18.54 -8.95 -33.10
C LYS A 569 19.57 -8.38 -32.14
N PHE A 570 20.43 -7.53 -32.66
CA PHE A 570 21.39 -6.74 -31.90
C PHE A 570 21.08 -5.26 -32.06
N ILE A 571 21.28 -4.50 -30.99
CA ILE A 571 21.10 -3.05 -30.98
C ILE A 571 22.46 -2.42 -30.69
N LEU A 572 22.98 -1.67 -31.66
CA LEU A 572 24.21 -0.89 -31.57
C LEU A 572 23.89 0.50 -31.02
N ALA A 573 24.72 1.01 -30.11
CA ALA A 573 24.60 2.37 -29.59
C ALA A 573 25.98 2.94 -29.23
N ALA A 574 26.17 4.25 -29.40
CA ALA A 574 27.38 4.96 -28.95
C ALA A 574 27.46 5.10 -27.41
N ARG A 575 26.44 4.62 -26.67
CA ARG A 575 26.31 4.76 -25.22
C ARG A 575 26.10 3.42 -24.53
N ASP A 576 26.50 3.38 -23.26
CA ASP A 576 26.39 2.19 -22.42
C ASP A 576 24.94 1.81 -22.11
N LEU A 577 24.44 0.80 -22.84
CA LEU A 577 23.10 0.26 -22.70
C LEU A 577 22.92 -0.59 -21.43
N SER A 578 23.99 -0.91 -20.69
CA SER A 578 23.94 -1.75 -19.48
C SER A 578 23.42 -1.02 -18.23
N LYS A 579 23.22 0.30 -18.32
CA LYS A 579 22.70 1.14 -17.23
C LYS A 579 21.19 0.94 -17.03
N ASP A 580 20.52 1.81 -16.26
CA ASP A 580 19.11 1.69 -15.82
C ASP A 580 18.07 1.77 -16.98
N TYR A 581 18.20 0.92 -18.00
CA TYR A 581 17.34 0.80 -19.15
C TYR A 581 16.81 -0.64 -19.25
N SER A 582 15.49 -0.77 -19.38
CA SER A 582 14.82 -2.00 -19.79
C SER A 582 15.02 -2.24 -21.28
N THR A 583 14.89 -3.49 -21.72
CA THR A 583 14.91 -3.84 -23.15
C THR A 583 13.89 -3.02 -23.95
N SER A 584 12.69 -2.78 -23.40
CA SER A 584 11.68 -1.91 -24.03
C SER A 584 12.13 -0.46 -24.18
N GLU A 585 12.81 0.10 -23.18
CA GLU A 585 13.35 1.47 -23.26
C GLU A 585 14.45 1.56 -24.32
N ILE A 586 15.35 0.58 -24.37
CA ILE A 586 16.41 0.51 -25.40
C ILE A 586 15.80 0.46 -26.81
N HIS A 587 14.73 -0.32 -27.01
CA HIS A 587 14.05 -0.43 -28.31
C HIS A 587 13.32 0.84 -28.75
N SER A 588 12.99 1.75 -27.83
CA SER A 588 12.26 3.00 -28.14
C SER A 588 13.15 4.16 -28.59
N MET A 589 14.47 3.98 -28.55
CA MET A 589 15.47 5.00 -28.84
C MET A 589 15.81 5.04 -30.34
N SER A 590 15.83 6.24 -30.93
CA SER A 590 16.02 6.48 -32.38
C SER A 590 17.48 6.59 -32.84
N ASP A 591 18.43 6.68 -31.91
CA ASP A 591 19.88 6.85 -32.15
C ASP A 591 20.66 5.52 -32.17
N ASN A 592 19.95 4.40 -32.22
CA ASN A 592 20.53 3.07 -32.20
C ASN A 592 20.55 2.44 -33.59
N GLY A 593 21.63 1.74 -33.93
CA GLY A 593 21.69 0.86 -35.09
C GLY A 593 21.08 -0.51 -34.75
N VAL A 594 20.53 -1.21 -35.74
CA VAL A 594 20.01 -2.57 -35.56
C VAL A 594 20.67 -3.50 -36.56
N VAL A 595 21.25 -4.59 -36.05
CA VAL A 595 21.80 -5.68 -36.84
C VAL A 595 21.02 -6.95 -36.53
N SER A 596 20.67 -7.74 -37.55
CA SER A 596 19.94 -8.99 -37.36
C SER A 596 20.71 -10.15 -37.96
N LEU A 597 20.91 -11.21 -37.18
CA LEU A 597 21.65 -12.40 -37.56
C LEU A 597 20.73 -13.60 -37.67
N GLU A 598 20.69 -14.21 -38.85
CA GLU A 598 19.88 -15.39 -39.12
C GLU A 598 20.54 -16.68 -38.62
N ALA A 599 19.73 -17.71 -38.36
CA ALA A 599 20.14 -18.97 -37.75
C ALA A 599 21.28 -19.68 -38.49
N ASN A 600 21.31 -19.60 -39.83
CA ASN A 600 22.35 -20.19 -40.67
C ASN A 600 23.70 -19.46 -40.51
N GLN A 601 23.69 -18.14 -40.31
CA GLN A 601 24.88 -17.34 -40.11
C GLN A 601 25.51 -17.57 -38.73
N LYS A 602 24.76 -18.06 -37.73
CA LYS A 602 25.32 -18.37 -36.40
C LYS A 602 26.40 -19.45 -36.42
N GLN A 603 26.41 -20.34 -37.42
CA GLN A 603 27.35 -21.46 -37.52
C GLN A 603 28.69 -21.09 -38.15
N SER A 604 28.80 -19.94 -38.84
CA SER A 604 30.06 -19.50 -39.45
C SER A 604 31.09 -18.99 -38.43
N GLY A 605 30.66 -18.73 -37.18
CA GLY A 605 31.51 -18.15 -36.13
C GLY A 605 31.86 -16.67 -36.35
N GLN A 606 31.47 -16.08 -37.49
CA GLN A 606 31.65 -14.67 -37.78
C GLN A 606 30.63 -14.15 -38.78
N ALA A 607 30.27 -12.88 -38.68
CA ALA A 607 29.53 -12.17 -39.71
C ALA A 607 30.01 -10.73 -39.84
N THR A 608 30.04 -10.25 -41.08
CA THR A 608 30.28 -8.84 -41.40
C THR A 608 28.98 -8.22 -41.87
N TYR A 609 28.61 -7.11 -41.26
CA TYR A 609 27.48 -6.30 -41.67
C TYR A 609 27.96 -4.96 -42.16
N GLU A 610 27.56 -4.62 -43.38
CA GLU A 610 27.67 -3.26 -43.85
C GLU A 610 26.46 -2.48 -43.35
N LEU A 611 26.69 -1.52 -42.46
CA LEU A 611 25.62 -0.70 -41.88
C LEU A 611 25.83 0.75 -42.30
N LYS A 612 25.18 1.18 -43.38
CA LYS A 612 25.25 2.56 -43.89
C LYS A 612 24.46 3.58 -43.05
N THR A 613 23.80 3.14 -41.97
CA THR A 613 23.06 4.01 -41.05
C THR A 613 23.96 4.55 -39.94
N SER A 614 23.68 5.77 -39.48
CA SER A 614 24.49 6.45 -38.48
C SER A 614 24.09 6.10 -37.03
N LEU A 615 25.09 5.90 -36.16
CA LEU A 615 24.93 6.00 -34.71
C LEU A 615 25.12 7.46 -34.31
N ILE A 616 24.38 7.92 -33.30
CA ILE A 616 24.60 9.26 -32.74
C ILE A 616 25.28 9.14 -31.38
N ASP A 617 26.50 9.68 -31.25
CA ASP A 617 27.09 9.97 -29.94
C ASP A 617 26.54 11.29 -29.44
N ILE A 618 25.61 11.18 -28.50
CA ILE A 618 25.01 12.33 -27.85
C ILE A 618 26.04 12.89 -26.85
N ALA A 619 26.79 13.90 -27.26
CA ALA A 619 27.74 14.61 -26.42
C ALA A 619 27.26 16.05 -26.30
N ASN A 620 26.75 16.45 -25.13
CA ASN A 620 26.05 17.72 -24.89
C ASN A 620 24.58 17.77 -25.32
N ASN A 621 23.80 16.70 -25.08
CA ASN A 621 22.34 16.79 -24.99
C ASN A 621 21.74 16.02 -23.80
N ILE A 622 20.55 16.46 -23.41
CA ILE A 622 19.69 15.78 -22.44
C ILE A 622 19.05 14.58 -23.14
N PHE A 623 19.38 13.38 -22.69
CA PHE A 623 18.84 12.15 -23.28
C PHE A 623 17.63 11.61 -22.50
N ASN A 624 17.41 12.06 -21.26
CA ASN A 624 16.23 11.71 -20.48
C ASN A 624 15.90 12.75 -19.41
N VAL A 625 14.63 12.90 -19.06
CA VAL A 625 14.16 13.66 -17.90
C VAL A 625 13.33 12.74 -17.01
N THR A 626 13.77 12.56 -15.77
CA THR A 626 13.07 11.76 -14.76
C THR A 626 12.32 12.66 -13.78
N ILE A 627 11.16 12.17 -13.33
CA ILE A 627 10.28 12.85 -12.38
C ILE A 627 10.05 11.95 -11.18
N ASP A 628 10.24 12.49 -9.99
CA ASP A 628 9.94 11.87 -8.71
C ASP A 628 9.08 12.80 -7.83
N ILE A 629 8.21 12.22 -7.00
CA ILE A 629 7.33 12.98 -6.09
C ILE A 629 7.47 12.35 -4.69
N PRO A 630 8.22 13.01 -3.78
CA PRO A 630 8.43 12.50 -2.43
C PRO A 630 7.11 12.15 -1.74
N ASN A 631 7.08 11.01 -1.04
CA ASN A 631 5.94 10.52 -0.25
C ASN A 631 4.66 10.11 -1.02
N LYS A 632 4.67 10.10 -2.36
CA LYS A 632 3.56 9.57 -3.19
C LYS A 632 4.05 8.51 -4.16
N LYS A 633 3.76 7.24 -3.87
CA LYS A 633 4.08 6.11 -4.77
C LYS A 633 3.06 5.95 -5.91
N ASP A 634 1.88 6.51 -5.78
CA ASP A 634 0.79 6.44 -6.75
C ASP A 634 0.63 7.82 -7.42
N ARG A 635 0.84 7.89 -8.75
CA ARG A 635 0.86 9.13 -9.54
C ARG A 635 -0.54 9.70 -9.83
N THR A 636 -1.60 9.13 -9.23
CA THR A 636 -3.00 9.39 -9.59
C THR A 636 -3.66 10.57 -8.84
N THR A 637 -3.01 11.14 -7.82
CA THR A 637 -3.54 12.27 -7.02
C THR A 637 -2.47 13.33 -6.74
N ILE A 638 -1.96 13.98 -7.77
CA ILE A 638 -0.97 15.07 -7.68
C ILE A 638 -1.72 16.40 -7.59
N THR A 639 -1.34 17.25 -6.65
CA THR A 639 -1.95 18.56 -6.38
C THR A 639 -0.93 19.68 -6.57
N THR A 640 -1.40 20.93 -6.70
CA THR A 640 -0.50 22.08 -6.84
C THR A 640 0.43 22.29 -5.63
N LYS A 641 0.18 21.65 -4.48
CA LYS A 641 0.99 21.75 -3.26
C LYS A 641 2.13 20.74 -3.18
N ASP A 642 2.13 19.72 -4.04
CA ASP A 642 3.13 18.66 -3.99
C ASP A 642 4.45 19.13 -4.62
N THR A 643 5.55 18.86 -3.94
CA THR A 643 6.89 19.09 -4.49
C THR A 643 7.25 18.00 -5.49
N ILE A 644 7.64 18.42 -6.68
CA ILE A 644 8.03 17.60 -7.81
C ILE A 644 9.55 17.71 -7.96
N ASN A 645 10.24 16.58 -7.88
CA ASN A 645 11.68 16.51 -8.10
C ASN A 645 11.93 16.15 -9.57
N LEU A 646 12.60 17.04 -10.29
CA LEU A 646 12.94 16.88 -11.69
C LEU A 646 14.45 16.65 -11.83
N LYS A 647 14.83 15.69 -12.66
CA LYS A 647 16.23 15.35 -12.92
C LYS A 647 16.49 15.13 -14.39
N ALA A 648 17.33 15.97 -14.98
CA ALA A 648 17.82 15.81 -16.34
C ALA A 648 19.05 14.89 -16.37
N LYS A 649 19.03 13.90 -17.26
CA LYS A 649 20.15 13.00 -17.52
C LYS A 649 20.85 13.41 -18.81
N TYR A 650 22.14 13.69 -18.73
CA TYR A 650 23.01 14.07 -19.84
C TYR A 650 24.44 13.57 -19.58
N LYS A 651 25.29 13.55 -20.60
CA LYS A 651 26.70 13.13 -20.54
C LYS A 651 27.57 14.40 -20.65
N PRO A 652 28.23 14.88 -19.58
CA PRO A 652 29.12 16.04 -19.67
C PRO A 652 30.41 15.67 -20.42
N ASN A 653 30.90 16.59 -21.27
CA ASN A 653 32.25 16.53 -21.80
C ASN A 653 33.29 16.91 -20.73
N LYS A 654 34.49 16.32 -20.81
CA LYS A 654 35.60 16.66 -19.89
C LYS A 654 36.00 18.12 -20.09
N GLY A 655 35.82 18.94 -19.05
CA GLY A 655 36.17 20.37 -19.05
C GLY A 655 34.97 21.31 -19.25
N ASP A 656 33.76 20.78 -19.39
CA ASP A 656 32.57 21.57 -19.69
C ASP A 656 31.69 21.76 -18.42
N ASP A 657 31.58 23.01 -17.95
CA ASP A 657 30.83 23.40 -16.74
C ASP A 657 29.29 23.47 -16.97
N ASN A 658 28.84 23.04 -18.16
CA ASN A 658 27.47 23.15 -18.69
C ASN A 658 26.36 22.51 -17.83
N TYR A 659 26.71 21.77 -16.78
CA TYR A 659 25.72 21.32 -15.78
C TYR A 659 25.08 22.48 -15.02
N LYS A 660 25.75 23.63 -14.95
CA LYS A 660 25.25 24.88 -14.37
C LYS A 660 24.30 25.63 -15.33
N GLU A 661 24.20 25.19 -16.58
CA GLU A 661 23.46 25.87 -17.66
C GLU A 661 22.18 25.17 -18.11
N ILE A 662 21.77 24.05 -17.47
CA ILE A 662 20.48 23.42 -17.79
C ILE A 662 19.35 24.39 -17.46
N ASN A 663 18.66 24.83 -18.50
CA ASN A 663 17.50 25.68 -18.43
C ASN A 663 16.25 24.81 -18.41
N TRP A 664 15.44 25.02 -17.38
CA TRP A 664 14.15 24.37 -17.25
C TRP A 664 13.05 25.32 -17.65
N SER A 665 12.06 24.79 -18.34
CA SER A 665 10.79 25.46 -18.56
C SER A 665 9.65 24.49 -18.33
N TYR A 666 8.45 25.04 -18.26
CA TYR A 666 7.25 24.24 -18.22
C TYR A 666 6.21 24.83 -19.15
N LYS A 667 5.32 23.96 -19.64
CA LYS A 667 4.11 24.38 -20.34
C LYS A 667 2.93 23.61 -19.77
N ILE A 668 1.82 24.33 -19.61
CA ILE A 668 0.55 23.73 -19.21
C ILE A 668 -0.26 23.59 -20.48
N ILE A 669 -0.64 22.36 -20.79
CA ILE A 669 -1.29 21.98 -22.05
C ILE A 669 -2.40 20.97 -21.76
N LYS A 670 -3.25 20.69 -22.74
CA LYS A 670 -4.16 19.55 -22.64
C LYS A 670 -3.44 18.23 -22.89
N LYS A 671 -3.97 17.15 -22.32
CA LYS A 671 -3.34 15.82 -22.31
C LYS A 671 -3.20 15.21 -23.71
N ASP A 672 -4.16 15.47 -24.57
CA ASP A 672 -4.19 15.07 -25.98
C ASP A 672 -3.25 15.91 -26.85
N GLU A 673 -3.01 17.17 -26.48
CA GLU A 673 -2.02 18.05 -27.12
C GLU A 673 -0.57 17.62 -26.85
N TYR A 674 -0.34 16.78 -25.82
CA TYR A 674 1.01 16.33 -25.42
C TYR A 674 1.85 15.84 -26.59
N ASN A 675 1.29 14.97 -27.43
CA ASN A 675 2.05 14.41 -28.56
C ASN A 675 2.37 15.47 -29.63
N GLY A 676 1.53 16.49 -29.80
CA GLY A 676 1.79 17.60 -30.72
C GLY A 676 2.90 18.50 -30.20
N GLU A 677 2.81 18.87 -28.92
CA GLU A 677 3.71 19.81 -28.25
C GLU A 677 5.14 19.27 -28.11
N VAL A 678 5.31 18.01 -27.73
CA VAL A 678 6.66 17.43 -27.55
C VAL A 678 7.35 17.03 -28.85
N ARG A 679 6.61 17.04 -29.97
CA ARG A 679 7.16 16.81 -31.32
C ARG A 679 7.59 18.10 -32.01
N ALA A 680 7.20 19.27 -31.48
CA ALA A 680 7.56 20.56 -32.06
C ALA A 680 9.03 20.91 -31.79
N ASN A 681 9.78 21.34 -32.82
CA ASN A 681 11.21 21.69 -32.72
C ASN A 681 11.51 22.80 -31.71
N ILE A 682 10.57 23.74 -31.56
CA ILE A 682 10.59 24.83 -30.60
C ILE A 682 9.26 24.77 -29.87
N VAL A 683 9.31 24.76 -28.53
CA VAL A 683 8.10 24.88 -27.72
C VAL A 683 7.77 26.37 -27.66
N ILE A 684 6.66 26.75 -28.30
CA ILE A 684 6.20 28.13 -28.31
C ILE A 684 5.35 28.36 -27.06
N ASN A 685 5.51 29.51 -26.40
CA ASN A 685 4.79 29.89 -25.18
C ASN A 685 5.06 29.00 -23.96
N ASP A 686 6.25 28.40 -23.86
CA ASP A 686 6.73 27.79 -22.62
C ASP A 686 7.15 28.87 -21.60
N ILE A 687 7.08 28.54 -20.32
CA ILE A 687 7.40 29.46 -19.22
C ILE A 687 8.73 29.03 -18.61
N LYS A 688 9.73 29.91 -18.70
CA LYS A 688 11.05 29.68 -18.14
C LYS A 688 11.01 29.65 -16.60
N LEU A 689 11.70 28.68 -16.02
CA LEU A 689 11.89 28.61 -14.57
C LEU A 689 13.15 29.40 -14.20
N GLU A 690 12.94 30.60 -13.63
CA GLU A 690 14.01 31.55 -13.31
C GLU A 690 14.31 31.59 -11.80
N GLY A 691 15.59 31.76 -11.46
CA GLY A 691 16.10 31.86 -10.09
C GLY A 691 17.04 30.71 -9.70
N GLU A 692 17.88 30.94 -8.67
CA GLU A 692 18.93 30.00 -8.25
C GLU A 692 18.41 28.58 -7.96
N LYS A 693 17.18 28.45 -7.43
CA LYS A 693 16.58 27.14 -7.11
C LYS A 693 16.25 26.26 -8.32
N PHE A 694 16.22 26.84 -9.52
CA PHE A 694 15.94 26.13 -10.78
C PHE A 694 17.16 25.98 -11.67
N LYS A 695 18.34 26.34 -11.17
CA LYS A 695 19.60 26.12 -11.88
C LYS A 695 20.14 24.72 -11.59
N GLY A 696 20.56 24.03 -12.64
CA GLY A 696 21.28 22.76 -12.53
C GLY A 696 20.49 21.53 -12.98
N LYS A 697 21.15 20.36 -12.90
CA LYS A 697 20.64 19.08 -13.39
C LYS A 697 19.47 18.49 -12.58
N GLU A 698 19.28 18.95 -11.35
CA GLU A 698 18.25 18.50 -10.42
C GLU A 698 17.59 19.73 -9.82
N ILE A 699 16.27 19.82 -9.94
CA ILE A 699 15.48 20.94 -9.42
C ILE A 699 14.24 20.41 -8.71
N ASN A 700 13.75 21.20 -7.75
CA ASN A 700 12.49 20.96 -7.09
C ASN A 700 11.49 22.01 -7.54
N PHE A 701 10.31 21.57 -7.95
CA PHE A 701 9.23 22.42 -8.44
C PHE A 701 7.95 22.16 -7.66
N THR A 702 7.38 23.19 -7.04
CA THR A 702 6.09 23.11 -6.35
C THR A 702 5.12 24.09 -7.01
N PRO A 703 4.10 23.61 -7.77
CA PRO A 703 3.26 24.48 -8.61
C PRO A 703 2.66 25.68 -7.88
N GLN A 704 2.21 25.50 -6.63
CA GLN A 704 1.59 26.54 -5.81
C GLN A 704 2.53 27.71 -5.51
N THR A 705 3.83 27.45 -5.34
CA THR A 705 4.81 28.47 -4.97
C THR A 705 5.61 28.97 -6.16
N ASP A 706 5.66 28.19 -7.23
CA ASP A 706 6.63 28.38 -8.32
C ASP A 706 5.99 28.92 -9.60
N ILE A 707 4.67 28.74 -9.77
CA ILE A 707 3.89 29.38 -10.83
C ILE A 707 3.43 30.74 -10.32
N LYS A 708 4.01 31.81 -10.85
CA LYS A 708 3.67 33.19 -10.47
C LYS A 708 2.37 33.69 -11.10
N ASP A 709 2.03 33.15 -12.27
CA ASP A 709 0.82 33.52 -12.99
C ASP A 709 -0.38 32.74 -12.42
N GLN A 710 -1.31 33.50 -11.83
CA GLN A 710 -2.46 32.93 -11.18
C GLN A 710 -3.44 32.31 -12.17
N GLU A 711 -3.54 32.82 -13.41
CA GLU A 711 -4.37 32.24 -14.48
C GLU A 711 -3.80 30.88 -14.92
N LEU A 712 -2.48 30.76 -15.05
CA LEU A 712 -1.82 29.48 -15.35
C LEU A 712 -1.96 28.47 -14.21
N LEU A 713 -1.89 28.94 -12.96
CA LEU A 713 -2.18 28.09 -11.80
C LEU A 713 -3.65 27.64 -11.77
N GLU A 714 -4.58 28.48 -12.24
CA GLU A 714 -5.98 28.11 -12.51
C GLU A 714 -6.14 27.20 -13.74
N LYS A 715 -5.24 27.22 -14.74
CA LYS A 715 -5.27 26.23 -15.85
C LYS A 715 -4.84 24.83 -15.42
N LEU A 716 -3.91 24.69 -14.49
CA LEU A 716 -3.64 23.37 -13.84
C LEU A 716 -4.83 22.83 -13.06
N LYS A 717 -5.74 23.75 -12.76
CA LYS A 717 -7.05 23.53 -12.23
C LYS A 717 -8.07 23.61 -13.37
N GLU A 718 -7.81 22.95 -14.50
CA GLU A 718 -8.79 22.65 -15.54
C GLU A 718 -8.61 21.19 -15.97
N ASP A 719 -9.62 20.60 -16.63
CA ASP A 719 -9.56 19.20 -17.04
C ASP A 719 -8.64 18.94 -18.22
N ASP A 720 -8.06 17.74 -18.26
CA ASP A 720 -6.99 17.33 -19.18
C ASP A 720 -5.71 18.15 -19.07
N SER A 721 -5.57 19.05 -18.09
CA SER A 721 -4.36 19.84 -17.92
C SER A 721 -3.18 18.98 -17.46
N THR A 722 -2.12 19.03 -18.25
CA THR A 722 -0.86 18.37 -18.03
C THR A 722 0.21 19.44 -17.92
N ILE A 723 1.05 19.35 -16.90
CA ILE A 723 2.32 20.10 -16.94
C ILE A 723 3.34 19.23 -17.68
N VAL A 724 3.97 19.83 -18.67
CA VAL A 724 5.13 19.27 -19.32
C VAL A 724 6.32 20.11 -18.92
N PHE A 725 7.28 19.49 -18.25
CA PHE A 725 8.57 20.10 -17.95
C PHE A 725 9.52 19.82 -19.09
N PHE A 726 10.17 20.85 -19.58
CA PHE A 726 11.19 20.75 -20.59
C PHE A 726 12.54 21.13 -19.97
N ALA A 727 13.57 20.40 -20.36
CA ALA A 727 14.93 20.70 -20.00
C ALA A 727 15.75 20.86 -21.28
N CYS A 728 16.57 21.91 -21.34
CA CYS A 728 17.51 22.14 -22.42
C CYS A 728 18.85 22.62 -21.89
N LEU A 729 19.93 22.38 -22.64
CA LEU A 729 21.23 22.97 -22.34
C LEU A 729 21.33 24.42 -22.86
N LYS A 730 20.62 24.75 -23.96
CA LYS A 730 20.55 26.10 -24.52
C LYS A 730 19.11 26.48 -24.89
N ALA A 731 18.54 27.43 -24.16
CA ALA A 731 17.17 27.89 -24.38
C ALA A 731 17.04 28.62 -25.75
N PRO A 732 15.90 28.47 -26.47
CA PRO A 732 14.69 27.70 -26.14
C PRO A 732 14.61 26.32 -26.84
N ARG A 733 15.73 25.66 -27.15
CA ARG A 733 15.71 24.40 -27.92
C ARG A 733 15.46 23.19 -27.01
N TYR A 734 14.21 22.72 -26.95
CA TYR A 734 13.79 21.57 -26.13
C TYR A 734 13.61 20.28 -26.92
N THR A 735 14.12 20.21 -28.15
CA THR A 735 14.10 18.99 -28.95
C THR A 735 15.47 18.37 -29.06
N THR A 736 15.47 17.05 -29.02
CA THR A 736 16.62 16.23 -29.37
C THR A 736 16.12 15.12 -30.28
N ARG A 737 16.91 14.74 -31.27
CA ARG A 737 16.60 13.56 -32.10
C ARG A 737 16.90 12.23 -31.38
N TYR A 738 17.42 12.29 -30.14
CA TYR A 738 18.21 11.19 -29.56
C TYR A 738 17.82 10.81 -28.11
N GLY A 739 16.74 11.39 -27.59
CA GLY A 739 16.27 11.13 -26.23
C GLY A 739 15.01 11.92 -25.85
N LYS A 740 14.65 11.85 -24.57
CA LYS A 740 13.49 12.55 -24.03
C LYS A 740 13.94 13.76 -23.21
N THR A 741 13.74 14.96 -23.75
CA THR A 741 14.04 16.26 -23.10
C THR A 741 12.94 16.75 -22.17
N HIS A 742 11.91 15.95 -21.94
CA HIS A 742 10.71 16.40 -21.23
C HIS A 742 10.17 15.36 -20.23
N GLY A 743 9.65 15.87 -19.12
CA GLY A 743 8.88 15.13 -18.14
C GLY A 743 7.40 15.52 -18.23
N LYS A 744 6.49 14.56 -18.01
CA LYS A 744 5.05 14.79 -18.03
C LYS A 744 4.45 14.48 -16.65
N ILE A 745 3.61 15.38 -16.14
CA ILE A 745 2.77 15.14 -14.97
C ILE A 745 1.32 15.51 -15.29
N ASP A 746 0.45 14.51 -15.14
CA ASP A 746 -0.99 14.68 -15.29
C ASP A 746 -1.55 15.22 -13.98
N PHE A 747 -2.12 16.43 -14.03
CA PHE A 747 -2.92 16.94 -12.93
C PHE A 747 -4.35 16.44 -13.13
N LYS A 748 -4.75 15.43 -12.35
CA LYS A 748 -6.18 15.10 -12.26
C LYS A 748 -6.86 16.12 -11.37
N VAL A 749 -7.90 16.74 -11.92
CA VAL A 749 -8.78 17.65 -11.20
C VAL A 749 -9.53 16.90 -10.10
N PRO A 750 -9.27 17.16 -8.81
CA PRO A 750 -10.07 16.54 -7.78
C PRO A 750 -11.37 17.34 -7.65
N ILE A 751 -12.49 16.77 -8.09
CA ILE A 751 -13.78 17.12 -7.49
C ILE A 751 -13.76 16.57 -6.06
N LYS A 752 -14.14 17.39 -5.09
CA LYS A 752 -14.37 16.94 -3.71
C LYS A 752 -15.62 17.60 -3.16
N LEU A 753 -16.27 16.94 -2.23
CA LEU A 753 -17.36 17.50 -1.45
C LEU A 753 -16.85 17.93 -0.09
N LYS A 754 -17.38 19.02 0.44
CA LYS A 754 -17.08 19.47 1.80
C LYS A 754 -18.34 19.86 2.53
N TYR A 755 -18.55 19.29 3.71
CA TYR A 755 -19.64 19.71 4.59
C TYR A 755 -19.08 20.59 5.71
N GLU A 756 -19.56 21.83 5.79
CA GLU A 756 -19.23 22.80 6.85
C GLU A 756 -20.38 23.81 7.04
N ASN A 757 -20.60 24.30 8.27
CA ASN A 757 -21.60 25.33 8.58
C ASN A 757 -23.03 25.04 8.04
N SER A 758 -23.49 23.79 8.17
CA SER A 758 -24.80 23.35 7.67
C SER A 758 -24.99 23.54 6.15
N LYS A 759 -23.90 23.47 5.40
CA LYS A 759 -23.91 23.50 3.94
C LYS A 759 -22.99 22.42 3.38
N LEU A 760 -23.43 21.81 2.29
CA LEU A 760 -22.60 20.96 1.46
C LEU A 760 -22.08 21.81 0.30
N TYR A 761 -20.78 21.76 0.07
CA TYR A 761 -20.11 22.48 -0.99
C TYR A 761 -19.51 21.49 -1.97
N ILE A 762 -19.64 21.80 -3.26
CA ILE A 762 -18.84 21.15 -4.30
C ILE A 762 -17.60 21.99 -4.47
N TYR A 763 -16.44 21.37 -4.22
CA TYR A 763 -15.15 21.97 -4.44
C TYR A 763 -14.63 21.48 -5.77
N GLU A 764 -14.48 22.44 -6.68
CA GLU A 764 -13.75 22.29 -7.91
C GLU A 764 -12.36 22.87 -7.65
N PHE A 765 -11.30 22.13 -7.90
CA PHE A 765 -9.94 22.70 -7.82
C PHE A 765 -9.50 23.22 -6.45
N GLY A 766 -10.10 22.71 -5.37
CA GLY A 766 -9.84 23.20 -4.02
C GLY A 766 -10.49 24.55 -3.69
N HIS A 767 -11.27 25.11 -4.62
CA HIS A 767 -12.10 26.30 -4.44
C HIS A 767 -13.59 25.95 -4.50
N THR A 768 -14.44 26.77 -3.88
CA THR A 768 -15.89 26.65 -3.98
C THR A 768 -16.47 28.05 -4.07
N ASP A 769 -17.51 28.25 -4.88
CA ASP A 769 -18.32 29.46 -4.76
C ASP A 769 -19.10 29.37 -3.45
N LYS A 770 -18.69 30.17 -2.47
CA LYS A 770 -19.31 30.17 -1.13
C LYS A 770 -20.77 30.61 -1.16
N ASN A 771 -21.21 31.28 -2.24
CA ASN A 771 -22.61 31.66 -2.47
C ASN A 771 -23.45 30.47 -2.99
N LEU A 772 -22.81 29.41 -3.51
CA LEU A 772 -23.41 28.18 -4.02
C LEU A 772 -23.30 27.00 -3.03
N GLY A 773 -23.36 27.29 -1.73
CA GLY A 773 -23.47 26.25 -0.70
C GLY A 773 -24.88 25.67 -0.63
N PHE A 774 -25.00 24.35 -0.77
CA PHE A 774 -26.27 23.65 -0.71
C PHE A 774 -26.66 23.44 0.75
N ASP A 775 -27.73 24.10 1.19
CA ASP A 775 -28.27 23.98 2.55
C ASP A 775 -28.48 22.51 2.94
N ALA A 776 -27.70 22.05 3.91
CA ALA A 776 -27.61 20.65 4.26
C ALA A 776 -27.54 20.45 5.77
N SER A 777 -28.01 19.31 6.24
CA SER A 777 -27.87 18.89 7.64
C SER A 777 -27.18 17.54 7.70
N LEU A 778 -26.32 17.34 8.70
CA LEU A 778 -25.78 16.03 9.00
C LEU A 778 -26.71 15.29 9.94
N SER A 779 -26.93 14.00 9.67
CA SER A 779 -27.66 13.16 10.61
C SER A 779 -26.78 12.83 11.83
N ASP A 780 -27.35 12.83 13.03
CA ASP A 780 -26.65 12.47 14.28
C ASP A 780 -25.87 11.15 14.19
N LYS A 781 -26.42 10.17 13.47
CA LYS A 781 -25.82 8.85 13.28
C LYS A 781 -24.56 8.93 12.42
N PHE A 782 -24.56 9.73 11.35
CA PHE A 782 -23.38 9.94 10.51
C PHE A 782 -22.32 10.77 11.25
N SER A 783 -22.73 11.75 12.04
CA SER A 783 -21.84 12.47 12.96
C SER A 783 -21.15 11.51 13.92
N CYS A 784 -21.88 10.59 14.57
CA CYS A 784 -21.28 9.59 15.45
C CYS A 784 -20.24 8.71 14.73
N GLU A 785 -20.56 8.22 13.52
CA GLU A 785 -19.68 7.41 12.68
C GLU A 785 -18.35 8.13 12.35
N ILE A 786 -18.42 9.40 11.96
CA ILE A 786 -17.24 10.23 11.67
C ILE A 786 -16.31 10.30 12.89
N ASN A 787 -16.90 10.46 14.07
CA ASN A 787 -16.17 10.70 15.30
C ASN A 787 -15.56 9.43 15.90
N GLU A 788 -16.22 8.28 15.76
CA GLU A 788 -15.61 6.98 16.07
C GLU A 788 -14.42 6.70 15.13
N THR A 789 -14.57 7.02 13.84
CA THR A 789 -13.52 6.79 12.85
C THR A 789 -12.28 7.64 13.11
N LYS A 790 -12.45 8.94 13.44
CA LYS A 790 -11.35 9.87 13.79
C LYS A 790 -10.52 9.42 15.01
N LYS A 791 -11.11 8.71 15.97
CA LYS A 791 -10.41 8.19 17.16
C LYS A 791 -9.59 6.92 16.90
N SER A 792 -9.92 6.17 15.84
CA SER A 792 -9.38 4.82 15.60
C SER A 792 -8.24 4.76 14.58
N THR A 793 -8.04 5.80 13.75
CA THR A 793 -7.00 5.82 12.70
C THR A 793 -6.37 7.21 12.52
N ASN A 794 -5.08 7.27 12.21
CA ASN A 794 -4.35 8.51 11.83
C ASN A 794 -4.81 9.12 10.47
N SER A 795 -5.92 8.66 9.90
CA SER A 795 -6.40 8.99 8.55
C SER A 795 -7.64 9.89 8.50
N GLY A 796 -8.14 10.38 9.64
CA GLY A 796 -9.01 11.57 9.71
C GLY A 796 -10.47 11.43 9.25
N GLY A 797 -10.99 10.21 9.03
CA GLY A 797 -12.40 10.01 8.67
C GLY A 797 -12.76 10.50 7.25
N LYS A 798 -12.00 10.08 6.24
CA LYS A 798 -12.26 10.39 4.81
C LYS A 798 -13.40 9.52 4.27
N TYR A 799 -14.40 10.14 3.63
CA TYR A 799 -15.52 9.47 2.98
C TYR A 799 -15.51 9.74 1.47
N TYR A 800 -16.31 9.02 0.69
CA TYR A 800 -16.34 9.08 -0.77
C TYR A 800 -17.77 8.87 -1.31
N ILE A 801 -18.09 9.39 -2.49
CA ILE A 801 -19.27 9.02 -3.28
C ILE A 801 -18.85 8.54 -4.67
N SER A 802 -19.74 7.86 -5.39
CA SER A 802 -19.55 7.60 -6.83
C SER A 802 -19.80 8.86 -7.65
N SER A 803 -19.04 9.04 -8.73
CA SER A 803 -19.26 10.05 -9.77
C SER A 803 -20.56 9.82 -10.55
N SER A 804 -21.13 8.61 -10.50
CA SER A 804 -22.41 8.27 -11.15
C SER A 804 -23.58 8.67 -10.25
N ILE A 805 -23.81 9.98 -10.13
CA ILE A 805 -24.95 10.52 -9.39
C ILE A 805 -26.17 10.69 -10.29
N ASN A 806 -27.36 10.43 -9.74
CA ASN A 806 -28.63 10.59 -10.44
C ASN A 806 -29.68 11.15 -9.48
N SER A 807 -30.95 11.22 -9.90
CA SER A 807 -32.06 11.74 -9.09
C SER A 807 -32.39 10.91 -7.83
N GLN A 808 -31.81 9.72 -7.68
CA GLN A 808 -31.97 8.86 -6.50
C GLN A 808 -31.03 9.30 -5.36
N ASN A 809 -30.95 8.51 -4.29
CA ASN A 809 -30.04 8.80 -3.17
C ASN A 809 -28.60 8.45 -3.56
N ILE A 810 -27.63 9.25 -3.11
CA ILE A 810 -26.22 9.07 -3.48
C ILE A 810 -25.49 8.38 -2.32
N GLY A 811 -25.01 7.16 -2.53
CA GLY A 811 -24.33 6.38 -1.48
C GLY A 811 -22.99 6.98 -1.05
N ILE A 812 -22.72 6.98 0.25
CA ILE A 812 -21.46 7.39 0.86
C ILE A 812 -20.64 6.13 1.21
N PHE A 813 -19.34 6.17 0.94
CA PHE A 813 -18.37 5.08 1.10
C PHE A 813 -17.20 5.52 1.99
N LYS A 814 -16.56 4.55 2.64
CA LYS A 814 -15.37 4.74 3.49
C LYS A 814 -14.05 4.58 2.73
N ASP A 815 -14.10 4.10 1.49
CA ASP A 815 -12.93 3.87 0.66
C ASP A 815 -13.11 4.44 -0.76
N TYR A 816 -11.98 4.86 -1.33
CA TYR A 816 -11.91 5.46 -2.66
C TYR A 816 -12.19 4.47 -3.81
N LYS A 817 -12.24 3.15 -3.57
CA LYS A 817 -12.63 2.18 -4.60
C LYS A 817 -14.13 1.92 -4.62
N LEU A 818 -14.90 2.64 -3.79
CA LEU A 818 -16.36 2.53 -3.67
C LEU A 818 -16.82 1.11 -3.29
N LYS A 819 -16.03 0.37 -2.50
CA LYS A 819 -16.29 -1.02 -2.12
C LYS A 819 -16.87 -1.19 -0.72
N ASP A 820 -16.71 -0.18 0.14
CA ASP A 820 -17.08 -0.19 1.55
C ASP A 820 -18.07 0.96 1.83
N PRO A 821 -19.40 0.72 1.72
CA PRO A 821 -20.40 1.74 2.03
C PRO A 821 -20.28 2.16 3.50
N ALA A 822 -20.30 3.47 3.75
CA ALA A 822 -20.53 3.96 5.10
C ALA A 822 -21.98 3.63 5.48
N TYR A 823 -22.24 3.15 6.69
CA TYR A 823 -23.59 2.69 7.07
C TYR A 823 -23.92 3.05 8.52
N GLN A 824 -25.20 3.30 8.78
CA GLN A 824 -25.75 3.30 10.13
C GLN A 824 -26.44 1.99 10.43
N VAL A 825 -26.39 1.59 11.71
CA VAL A 825 -27.20 0.49 12.21
C VAL A 825 -28.53 1.05 12.70
N ILE A 826 -29.63 0.54 12.16
CA ILE A 826 -30.99 0.88 12.58
C ILE A 826 -31.70 -0.37 13.08
N SER A 827 -32.64 -0.19 14.00
CA SER A 827 -33.53 -1.28 14.42
C SER A 827 -34.83 -1.17 13.65
N ILE A 828 -35.11 -2.15 12.79
CA ILE A 828 -36.42 -2.30 12.14
C ILE A 828 -37.06 -3.54 12.74
N ASN A 829 -38.20 -3.38 13.40
CA ASN A 829 -38.96 -4.48 14.01
C ASN A 829 -38.12 -5.36 14.96
N GLY A 830 -37.28 -4.71 15.79
CA GLY A 830 -36.45 -5.38 16.81
C GLY A 830 -35.14 -5.98 16.32
N LYS A 831 -34.72 -5.68 15.08
CA LYS A 831 -33.58 -6.32 14.41
C LYS A 831 -32.67 -5.30 13.76
N SER A 832 -31.37 -5.46 14.00
CA SER A 832 -30.34 -4.53 13.56
C SER A 832 -30.05 -4.70 12.07
N SER A 833 -30.50 -3.75 11.26
CA SER A 833 -30.19 -3.64 9.83
C SER A 833 -29.15 -2.55 9.60
N ARG A 834 -28.25 -2.77 8.63
CA ARG A 834 -27.32 -1.74 8.16
C ARG A 834 -27.95 -1.01 6.98
N VAL A 835 -28.06 0.31 7.08
CA VAL A 835 -28.51 1.19 6.00
C VAL A 835 -27.35 2.10 5.65
N SER A 836 -26.97 2.14 4.38
CA SER A 836 -25.89 3.00 3.92
C SER A 836 -26.21 4.47 4.22
N PHE A 837 -25.19 5.22 4.62
CA PHE A 837 -25.25 6.66 4.65
C PHE A 837 -25.34 7.18 3.21
N GLU A 838 -26.17 8.19 3.02
CA GLU A 838 -26.47 8.73 1.69
C GLU A 838 -26.47 10.26 1.72
N ILE A 839 -26.32 10.88 0.54
CA ILE A 839 -26.77 12.25 0.29
C ILE A 839 -28.21 12.18 -0.23
N TYR A 840 -29.15 12.79 0.49
CA TYR A 840 -30.59 12.61 0.25
C TYR A 840 -31.40 13.89 0.48
N VAL A 841 -32.71 13.85 0.19
CA VAL A 841 -33.71 14.86 0.59
C VAL A 841 -34.86 14.16 1.30
N ALA A 842 -35.39 14.78 2.34
CA ALA A 842 -36.65 14.39 2.94
C ALA A 842 -37.84 14.96 2.12
N ASP A 843 -38.47 14.14 1.26
CA ASP A 843 -39.70 14.54 0.55
C ASP A 843 -40.92 14.36 1.47
N SER A 844 -41.85 15.31 1.43
CA SER A 844 -43.14 15.27 2.14
C SER A 844 -44.04 14.09 1.70
N LYS A 845 -43.84 13.54 0.49
CA LYS A 845 -44.51 12.30 0.01
C LYS A 845 -43.90 11.02 0.59
N THR A 846 -42.68 11.05 1.12
CA THR A 846 -42.05 9.91 1.81
C THR A 846 -42.44 9.80 3.30
N LYS A 847 -43.70 10.12 3.63
CA LYS A 847 -44.23 9.97 5.00
C LYS A 847 -44.68 8.54 5.35
N SER A 848 -44.49 7.54 4.49
CA SER A 848 -44.78 6.14 4.86
C SER A 848 -43.50 5.31 5.11
N ILE A 849 -43.32 5.00 6.39
CA ILE A 849 -42.61 3.84 6.97
C ILE A 849 -41.07 3.86 7.02
N ILE A 850 -40.35 4.62 6.18
CA ILE A 850 -38.85 4.67 6.21
C ILE A 850 -38.30 6.04 6.68
N SER A 851 -39.15 7.01 6.98
CA SER A 851 -38.78 8.41 7.24
C SER A 851 -38.02 8.68 8.56
N GLY A 852 -37.86 7.70 9.46
CA GLY A 852 -37.07 7.87 10.69
C GLY A 852 -35.61 7.42 10.62
N ASN A 853 -35.18 6.82 9.51
CA ASN A 853 -33.97 5.98 9.48
C ASN A 853 -33.06 6.18 8.26
N LYS A 854 -33.17 7.29 7.53
CA LYS A 854 -32.12 7.72 6.59
C LYS A 854 -31.05 8.51 7.35
N GLY A 855 -29.80 8.31 6.99
CA GLY A 855 -28.67 9.04 7.59
C GLY A 855 -27.66 9.41 6.51
N GLY A 856 -26.77 10.33 6.85
CA GLY A 856 -25.76 10.87 5.96
C GLY A 856 -25.88 12.38 5.89
N ILE A 857 -25.94 12.93 4.68
CA ILE A 857 -26.05 14.37 4.42
C ILE A 857 -27.44 14.63 3.81
N ASN A 858 -28.29 15.36 4.53
CA ASN A 858 -29.63 15.71 4.08
C ASN A 858 -29.62 17.10 3.43
N LEU A 859 -29.83 17.16 2.12
CA LEU A 859 -30.12 18.38 1.38
C LEU A 859 -31.54 18.82 1.72
N ILE A 860 -31.71 20.04 2.23
CA ILE A 860 -32.92 20.45 2.97
C ILE A 860 -34.23 20.34 2.17
N ASN A 861 -34.19 20.43 0.84
CA ASN A 861 -35.38 20.27 0.00
C ASN A 861 -35.03 19.73 -1.41
N ASN A 862 -36.05 19.33 -2.17
CA ASN A 862 -35.88 18.72 -3.50
C ASN A 862 -35.27 19.70 -4.50
N GLU A 863 -35.59 20.98 -4.39
CA GLU A 863 -34.99 22.04 -5.23
C GLU A 863 -33.47 22.11 -5.04
N ASN A 864 -33.01 22.04 -3.78
CA ASN A 864 -31.61 22.09 -3.42
C ASN A 864 -30.84 20.84 -3.87
N LYS A 865 -31.49 19.67 -3.88
CA LYS A 865 -30.92 18.44 -4.45
C LYS A 865 -30.84 18.47 -5.97
N SER A 866 -31.87 18.95 -6.65
CA SER A 866 -31.82 19.12 -8.10
C SER A 866 -30.71 20.10 -8.49
N LYS A 867 -30.55 21.21 -7.75
CA LYS A 867 -29.45 22.15 -7.92
C LYS A 867 -28.09 21.49 -7.67
N PHE A 868 -27.93 20.71 -6.60
CA PHE A 868 -26.70 19.96 -6.30
C PHE A 868 -26.34 18.96 -7.41
N ILE A 869 -27.29 18.12 -7.84
CA ILE A 869 -27.06 17.11 -8.88
C ILE A 869 -26.73 17.79 -10.20
N SER A 870 -27.49 18.82 -10.59
CA SER A 870 -27.24 19.59 -11.80
C SER A 870 -25.84 20.18 -11.77
N LYS A 871 -25.46 20.85 -10.68
CA LYS A 871 -24.14 21.49 -10.56
C LYS A 871 -23.01 20.48 -10.48
N PHE A 872 -23.21 19.36 -9.78
CA PHE A 872 -22.22 18.29 -9.72
C PHE A 872 -22.03 17.64 -11.09
N ASN A 873 -23.10 17.38 -11.86
CA ASN A 873 -22.99 16.80 -13.20
C ASN A 873 -22.40 17.79 -14.21
N GLU A 874 -22.72 19.07 -14.10
CA GLU A 874 -22.06 20.16 -14.84
C GLU A 874 -20.55 20.14 -14.56
N ILE A 875 -20.15 20.12 -13.28
CA ILE A 875 -18.74 20.08 -12.89
C ILE A 875 -18.11 18.74 -13.31
N LYS A 876 -18.79 17.60 -13.15
CA LYS A 876 -18.34 16.27 -13.58
C LYS A 876 -18.02 16.25 -15.08
N GLN A 877 -18.90 16.81 -15.90
CA GLN A 877 -18.69 16.95 -17.35
C GLN A 877 -17.54 17.90 -17.65
N LYS A 878 -17.46 19.03 -16.93
CA LYS A 878 -16.38 20.00 -17.05
C LYS A 878 -15.01 19.41 -16.65
N VAL A 879 -14.98 18.47 -15.71
CA VAL A 879 -13.77 17.77 -15.22
C VAL A 879 -13.59 16.34 -15.79
N LYS A 880 -14.34 15.99 -16.84
CA LYS A 880 -14.47 14.67 -17.51
C LYS A 880 -14.24 13.47 -16.59
N LEU A 881 -14.84 13.52 -15.40
CA LEU A 881 -14.76 12.42 -14.45
C LEU A 881 -15.61 11.25 -14.96
N GLU A 882 -14.98 10.09 -15.15
CA GLU A 882 -15.65 8.91 -15.71
C GLU A 882 -16.71 8.37 -14.75
N ASP A 883 -17.72 7.68 -15.30
CA ASP A 883 -18.74 7.01 -14.50
C ASP A 883 -18.12 5.90 -13.63
N GLY A 884 -18.49 5.88 -12.35
CA GLY A 884 -17.98 4.92 -11.37
C GLY A 884 -16.67 5.32 -10.69
N GLU A 885 -16.03 6.44 -11.06
CA GLU A 885 -14.89 6.98 -10.30
C GLU A 885 -15.33 7.58 -8.94
N SER A 886 -14.39 7.68 -7.98
CA SER A 886 -14.71 8.14 -6.61
C SER A 886 -14.47 9.62 -6.41
N VAL A 887 -15.37 10.28 -5.67
CA VAL A 887 -15.27 11.67 -5.25
C VAL A 887 -15.19 11.74 -3.73
N SER A 888 -14.12 12.30 -3.17
CA SER A 888 -13.96 12.37 -1.71
C SER A 888 -14.91 13.38 -1.06
N ILE A 889 -15.38 13.08 0.15
CA ILE A 889 -16.15 13.96 1.03
C ILE A 889 -15.29 14.29 2.26
N GLU A 890 -15.08 15.57 2.50
CA GLU A 890 -14.42 16.12 3.66
C GLU A 890 -15.47 16.69 4.62
N ILE A 891 -15.64 16.05 5.78
CA ILE A 891 -16.58 16.53 6.80
C ILE A 891 -15.83 17.36 7.84
N ILE A 892 -16.01 18.67 7.78
CA ILE A 892 -15.52 19.58 8.81
C ILE A 892 -16.64 19.72 9.85
N GLU A 893 -16.73 18.71 10.71
CA GLU A 893 -17.72 18.69 11.77
C GLU A 893 -17.19 19.23 13.10
N ASP A 894 -18.02 20.11 13.66
CA ASP A 894 -17.94 20.57 15.04
C ASP A 894 -18.77 19.68 16.01
N ASP A 895 -19.41 18.58 15.60
CA ASP A 895 -20.58 18.03 16.32
C ASP A 895 -20.40 16.79 17.26
N VAL A 896 -19.19 16.54 17.81
CA VAL A 896 -19.11 15.75 19.06
C VAL A 896 -19.35 16.69 20.23
N CYS A 897 -20.43 16.47 20.97
CA CYS A 897 -20.56 17.10 22.27
C CYS A 897 -19.36 16.74 23.15
N PHE A 898 -18.73 17.74 23.76
CA PHE A 898 -17.57 17.55 24.63
C PHE A 898 -17.77 16.51 25.74
N CYS A 899 -19.00 16.32 26.22
CA CYS A 899 -19.29 15.26 27.19
C CYS A 899 -18.98 13.86 26.65
N LEU A 900 -19.27 13.59 25.37
CA LEU A 900 -18.95 12.31 24.74
C LEU A 900 -17.45 12.20 24.45
N SER A 901 -16.79 13.29 24.05
CA SER A 901 -15.35 13.26 23.80
C SER A 901 -14.56 13.00 25.09
N GLN A 902 -15.02 13.55 26.22
CA GLN A 902 -14.44 13.37 27.56
C GLN A 902 -14.94 12.12 28.29
N GLY A 903 -15.80 11.30 27.67
CA GLY A 903 -16.32 10.06 28.28
C GLY A 903 -17.32 10.25 29.43
N LEU A 904 -17.83 11.47 29.62
CA LEU A 904 -18.82 11.81 30.65
C LEU A 904 -20.21 11.23 30.35
N VAL A 905 -20.51 11.01 29.07
CA VAL A 905 -21.77 10.41 28.62
C VAL A 905 -21.51 9.35 27.56
N LYS A 906 -22.39 8.35 27.49
CA LYS A 906 -22.26 7.23 26.53
C LYS A 906 -22.79 7.55 25.13
N LYS A 907 -23.49 8.69 24.95
CA LYS A 907 -24.07 9.14 23.67
C LYS A 907 -23.97 10.67 23.56
N SER A 908 -23.73 11.18 22.34
CA SER A 908 -23.70 12.64 22.07
C SER A 908 -25.08 13.25 22.29
N CYS A 909 -25.15 14.48 22.77
CA CYS A 909 -26.42 15.18 22.97
C CYS A 909 -27.05 15.73 21.67
N GLY A 910 -26.39 15.59 20.52
CA GLY A 910 -26.90 16.08 19.22
C GLY A 910 -27.16 17.59 19.15
N GLY A 911 -26.65 18.38 20.12
CA GLY A 911 -26.95 19.81 20.24
C GLY A 911 -28.26 20.15 20.97
N ASN A 912 -28.97 19.15 21.49
CA ASN A 912 -30.18 19.31 22.32
C ASN A 912 -29.88 19.44 23.82
N GLY A 913 -28.61 19.33 24.21
CA GLY A 913 -28.14 19.37 25.60
C GLY A 913 -28.37 18.05 26.37
N CYS A 914 -27.41 17.66 27.22
CA CYS A 914 -27.65 16.65 28.25
C CYS A 914 -28.09 17.35 29.53
N ASN A 915 -29.29 17.02 30.01
CA ASN A 915 -29.80 17.55 31.27
C ASN A 915 -28.92 17.11 32.45
N ILE A 916 -28.78 18.00 33.43
CA ILE A 916 -28.15 17.69 34.72
C ILE A 916 -29.16 16.88 35.53
N ASN A 917 -28.78 15.67 35.94
CA ASN A 917 -29.64 14.83 36.77
C ASN A 917 -29.21 14.88 38.24
N ASP A 918 -30.06 14.36 39.12
CA ASP A 918 -29.82 14.30 40.57
C ASP A 918 -28.50 13.60 40.95
N ASN A 919 -28.08 12.60 40.16
CA ASN A 919 -26.85 11.86 40.40
C ASN A 919 -25.59 12.69 40.06
N ASP A 920 -25.68 13.61 39.09
CA ASP A 920 -24.59 14.56 38.80
C ASP A 920 -24.36 15.50 39.99
N TYR A 921 -25.43 15.97 40.63
CA TYR A 921 -25.36 16.77 41.85
C TYR A 921 -24.83 15.95 43.04
N ALA A 922 -25.35 14.72 43.25
CA ALA A 922 -24.92 13.85 44.34
C ALA A 922 -23.44 13.47 44.26
N THR A 923 -22.96 13.12 43.06
CA THR A 923 -21.55 12.78 42.82
C THR A 923 -20.65 13.97 43.10
N THR A 924 -21.01 15.14 42.58
CA THR A 924 -20.23 16.36 42.78
C THR A 924 -20.21 16.80 44.25
N ALA A 925 -21.35 16.70 44.94
CA ALA A 925 -21.46 17.05 46.35
C ALA A 925 -20.56 16.16 47.21
N LYS A 926 -20.52 14.86 46.92
CA LYS A 926 -19.61 13.91 47.57
C LYS A 926 -18.14 14.26 47.32
N GLU A 927 -17.77 14.62 46.08
CA GLU A 927 -16.40 15.04 45.75
C GLU A 927 -15.97 16.30 46.52
N LEU A 928 -16.89 17.26 46.70
CA LEU A 928 -16.61 18.52 47.38
C LEU A 928 -16.77 18.43 48.91
N GLY A 929 -17.33 17.34 49.43
CA GLY A 929 -17.64 17.17 50.84
C GLY A 929 -18.72 18.14 51.34
N ILE A 930 -19.74 18.40 50.51
CA ILE A 930 -20.88 19.27 50.81
C ILE A 930 -22.21 18.53 50.61
N GLU A 931 -23.30 19.16 50.99
CA GLU A 931 -24.64 18.66 50.71
C GLU A 931 -25.07 19.00 49.28
N LYS A 932 -25.75 18.08 48.58
CA LYS A 932 -26.16 18.30 47.18
C LYS A 932 -27.13 19.49 47.05
N GLU A 933 -27.93 19.72 48.08
CA GLU A 933 -28.90 20.80 48.19
C GLU A 933 -28.21 22.18 48.16
N VAL A 934 -26.94 22.30 48.57
CA VAL A 934 -26.16 23.54 48.45
C VAL A 934 -25.86 23.86 46.97
N LEU A 935 -25.46 22.84 46.18
CA LEU A 935 -25.23 23.00 44.74
C LEU A 935 -26.54 23.30 44.00
N MET A 936 -27.63 22.63 44.40
CA MET A 936 -28.96 22.87 43.83
C MET A 936 -29.47 24.28 44.17
N ALA A 937 -29.21 24.79 45.38
CA ALA A 937 -29.60 26.13 45.79
C ALA A 937 -28.90 27.23 44.98
N ILE A 938 -27.59 27.08 44.75
CA ILE A 938 -26.83 28.00 43.89
C ILE A 938 -27.31 27.88 42.45
N ALA A 939 -27.53 26.64 41.97
CA ALA A 939 -28.12 26.41 40.66
C ALA A 939 -29.46 27.14 40.51
N SER A 940 -30.35 27.06 41.50
CA SER A 940 -31.66 27.73 41.50
C SER A 940 -31.59 29.25 41.58
N GLN A 941 -30.59 29.79 42.29
CA GLN A 941 -30.36 31.23 42.33
C GLN A 941 -29.89 31.77 40.96
N GLU A 942 -29.02 31.02 40.28
CA GLU A 942 -28.52 31.37 38.95
C GLU A 942 -29.51 31.01 37.81
N SER A 943 -30.33 29.97 38.00
CA SER A 943 -31.21 29.40 36.97
C SER A 943 -32.50 30.18 36.75
N LYS A 944 -32.54 31.48 37.08
CA LYS A 944 -33.60 32.37 36.58
C LYS A 944 -33.62 32.43 35.04
N HIS A 945 -32.56 31.92 34.40
CA HIS A 945 -32.42 31.78 32.97
C HIS A 945 -32.37 30.31 32.56
N ALA A 946 -33.03 29.97 31.45
CA ALA A 946 -32.91 28.66 30.83
C ALA A 946 -31.45 28.39 30.42
N SER A 947 -31.03 27.13 30.39
CA SER A 947 -29.66 26.73 30.01
C SER A 947 -29.31 27.11 28.57
N PHE A 948 -30.34 27.17 27.71
CA PHE A 948 -30.27 27.54 26.30
C PHE A 948 -31.38 28.52 25.95
N LYS A 949 -31.06 29.51 25.12
CA LYS A 949 -32.02 30.44 24.52
C LYS A 949 -32.65 29.87 23.24
N ALA A 950 -31.90 29.03 22.51
CA ALA A 950 -32.35 28.27 21.35
C ALA A 950 -31.47 27.01 21.18
N VAL A 951 -31.84 26.12 20.25
CA VAL A 951 -31.03 24.92 19.93
C VAL A 951 -29.61 25.33 19.56
N LYS A 952 -28.62 24.69 20.19
CA LYS A 952 -27.18 25.03 20.07
C LYS A 952 -26.82 26.49 20.45
N GLN A 953 -27.62 27.15 21.27
CA GLN A 953 -27.41 28.55 21.67
C GLN A 953 -27.58 28.71 23.19
N ALA A 954 -26.47 28.69 23.93
CA ALA A 954 -26.45 28.85 25.39
C ALA A 954 -27.02 30.20 25.80
N THR A 955 -27.63 30.28 26.99
CA THR A 955 -27.96 31.60 27.53
C THR A 955 -26.68 32.35 27.90
N ILE A 956 -26.53 33.59 27.42
CA ILE A 956 -25.37 34.44 27.71
C ILE A 956 -25.78 35.82 28.19
N LEU A 957 -24.94 36.42 29.03
CA LEU A 957 -24.92 37.85 29.28
C LEU A 957 -23.57 38.40 28.84
N PHE A 958 -23.58 39.39 27.95
CA PHE A 958 -22.37 40.02 27.43
C PHE A 958 -22.01 41.24 28.27
N GLU A 959 -20.77 41.28 28.77
CA GLU A 959 -20.27 42.33 29.66
C GLU A 959 -19.28 43.27 28.95
N ARG A 960 -19.76 44.39 28.42
CA ARG A 960 -18.94 45.37 27.66
C ARG A 960 -17.70 45.88 28.41
N HIS A 961 -17.81 45.97 29.73
CA HIS A 961 -16.73 46.38 30.61
C HIS A 961 -15.63 45.33 30.81
N LYS A 962 -15.96 44.05 30.60
CA LYS A 962 -14.96 42.99 30.54
C LYS A 962 -14.24 43.01 29.19
N MET A 963 -14.94 43.29 28.10
CA MET A 963 -14.35 43.42 26.76
C MET A 963 -13.28 44.53 26.74
N TYR A 964 -13.60 45.70 27.29
CA TYR A 964 -12.65 46.81 27.44
C TYR A 964 -11.38 46.38 28.19
N ARG A 965 -11.53 45.77 29.37
CA ARG A 965 -10.40 45.34 30.21
C ARG A 965 -9.57 44.23 29.55
N LEU A 966 -10.21 43.28 28.88
CA LEU A 966 -9.54 42.16 28.22
C LEU A 966 -8.74 42.59 26.99
N LEU A 967 -9.26 43.54 26.20
CA LEU A 967 -8.51 44.13 25.07
C LEU A 967 -7.22 44.79 25.53
N ILE A 968 -7.27 45.55 26.63
CA ILE A 968 -6.08 46.15 27.24
C ILE A 968 -5.13 45.05 27.74
N LYS A 969 -5.64 44.07 28.49
CA LYS A 969 -4.83 42.94 28.99
C LYS A 969 -4.15 42.14 27.86
N LYS A 970 -4.76 42.08 26.68
CA LYS A 970 -4.22 41.42 25.48
C LYS A 970 -3.08 42.22 24.81
N GLY A 971 -2.81 43.44 25.25
CA GLY A 971 -1.70 44.28 24.76
C GLY A 971 -2.13 45.47 23.89
N ASN A 972 -3.43 45.73 23.74
CA ASN A 972 -3.89 46.94 23.04
C ASN A 972 -3.64 48.18 23.93
N THR A 973 -3.22 49.28 23.31
CA THR A 973 -3.03 50.55 24.02
C THR A 973 -4.37 51.10 24.50
N LYS A 974 -4.40 51.79 25.66
CA LYS A 974 -5.61 52.41 26.20
C LYS A 974 -6.27 53.33 25.17
N ALA A 975 -5.48 54.12 24.43
CA ALA A 975 -5.98 55.00 23.36
C ALA A 975 -6.73 54.24 22.24
N SER A 976 -6.25 53.06 21.83
CA SER A 976 -6.91 52.24 20.80
C SER A 976 -8.23 51.65 21.32
N VAL A 977 -8.25 51.18 22.58
CA VAL A 977 -9.47 50.64 23.20
C VAL A 977 -10.49 51.75 23.50
N ASP A 978 -10.04 52.96 23.85
CA ASP A 978 -10.91 54.13 24.03
C ASP A 978 -11.55 54.57 22.70
N ALA A 979 -10.82 54.48 21.59
CA ALA A 979 -11.39 54.71 20.27
C ALA A 979 -12.46 53.66 19.91
N LEU A 980 -12.23 52.38 20.26
CA LEU A 980 -13.25 51.32 20.14
C LEU A 980 -14.45 51.56 21.06
N SER A 981 -14.22 52.12 22.25
CA SER A 981 -15.29 52.48 23.20
C SER A 981 -16.20 53.57 22.66
N LYS A 982 -15.64 54.56 21.94
CA LYS A 982 -16.42 55.59 21.24
C LYS A 982 -17.17 55.03 20.02
N LYS A 983 -16.53 54.14 19.26
CA LYS A 983 -17.08 53.56 18.04
C LYS A 983 -18.18 52.51 18.31
N TYR A 984 -18.03 51.74 19.40
CA TYR A 984 -18.92 50.65 19.77
C TYR A 984 -19.27 50.70 21.27
N PRO A 985 -19.94 51.76 21.76
CA PRO A 985 -20.15 52.01 23.20
C PRO A 985 -21.00 50.96 23.92
N SER A 986 -21.76 50.16 23.16
CA SER A 986 -22.56 49.03 23.69
C SER A 986 -21.78 47.71 23.72
N ILE A 987 -20.57 47.67 23.16
CA ILE A 987 -19.73 46.47 23.01
C ILE A 987 -18.44 46.60 23.81
N VAL A 988 -17.82 47.78 23.81
CA VAL A 988 -16.59 48.11 24.51
C VAL A 988 -16.86 49.37 25.31
N ASN A 989 -16.72 49.33 26.64
CA ASN A 989 -16.87 50.52 27.48
C ASN A 989 -16.19 50.28 28.84
N GLU A 990 -15.73 51.31 29.54
CA GLU A 990 -15.15 51.15 30.88
C GLU A 990 -16.24 50.87 31.95
N ASP A 991 -17.44 51.41 31.74
CA ASP A 991 -18.58 51.27 32.63
C ASP A 991 -19.40 50.01 32.36
N SER A 992 -19.85 49.35 33.44
CA SER A 992 -20.83 48.27 33.36
C SER A 992 -22.22 48.77 32.90
N GLY A 993 -23.06 47.89 32.36
CA GLY A 993 -24.41 48.24 31.91
C GLY A 993 -24.50 48.67 30.44
N GLY A 994 -25.43 49.56 30.11
CA GLY A 994 -25.72 50.01 28.74
C GLY A 994 -26.79 49.16 28.04
N HIS A 995 -28.06 49.50 28.29
CA HIS A 995 -29.21 48.90 27.60
C HIS A 995 -29.49 49.72 26.35
N ASN A 996 -29.07 49.18 25.22
CA ASN A 996 -29.67 49.46 23.93
C ASN A 996 -30.52 48.25 23.53
N ASP A 997 -31.28 48.35 22.45
CA ASP A 997 -32.17 47.27 21.98
C ASP A 997 -31.43 46.02 21.47
N MET A 998 -30.10 45.97 21.59
CA MET A 998 -29.29 44.82 21.19
C MET A 998 -29.33 43.71 22.24
N THR A 999 -29.62 42.49 21.79
CA THR A 999 -29.51 41.30 22.64
C THR A 999 -28.04 40.97 22.94
N SER A 1000 -27.77 40.19 23.99
CA SER A 1000 -26.40 39.72 24.28
C SER A 1000 -25.73 39.00 23.10
N TYR A 1001 -26.50 38.34 22.24
CA TYR A 1001 -25.96 37.67 21.06
C TYR A 1001 -25.64 38.63 19.92
N ASP A 1002 -26.41 39.71 19.74
CA ASP A 1002 -26.06 40.77 18.80
C ASP A 1002 -24.77 41.46 19.24
N LYS A 1003 -24.64 41.71 20.55
CA LYS A 1003 -23.42 42.25 21.14
C LYS A 1003 -22.24 41.31 20.94
N LEU A 1004 -22.41 40.01 21.20
CA LEU A 1004 -21.37 39.00 20.99
C LEU A 1004 -20.93 38.91 19.52
N LYS A 1005 -21.89 38.95 18.57
CA LYS A 1005 -21.60 38.91 17.13
C LYS A 1005 -20.71 40.08 16.71
N THR A 1006 -21.03 41.30 17.16
CA THR A 1006 -20.21 42.49 16.89
C THR A 1006 -18.88 42.45 17.65
N ALA A 1007 -18.85 41.96 18.88
CA ALA A 1007 -17.61 41.84 19.65
C ALA A 1007 -16.60 40.90 18.97
N LYS A 1008 -17.07 39.79 18.38
CA LYS A 1008 -16.22 38.81 17.68
C LYS A 1008 -15.51 39.38 16.46
N SER A 1009 -16.07 40.40 15.79
CA SER A 1009 -15.40 41.07 14.67
C SER A 1009 -14.33 42.05 15.14
N ILE A 1010 -14.37 42.49 16.40
CA ILE A 1010 -13.32 43.29 17.04
C ILE A 1010 -12.19 42.37 17.51
N ASP A 1011 -12.50 41.43 18.41
CA ASP A 1011 -11.56 40.42 18.89
C ASP A 1011 -12.32 39.19 19.38
N TYR A 1012 -12.14 38.07 18.68
CA TYR A 1012 -12.90 36.84 18.95
C TYR A 1012 -12.71 36.33 20.39
N ASP A 1013 -11.46 36.26 20.85
CA ASP A 1013 -11.14 35.64 22.14
C ASP A 1013 -11.59 36.52 23.30
N CYS A 1014 -11.36 37.83 23.21
CA CYS A 1014 -11.86 38.78 24.21
C CYS A 1014 -13.39 38.78 24.25
N ALA A 1015 -14.06 38.64 23.10
CA ALA A 1015 -15.51 38.59 23.02
C ALA A 1015 -16.10 37.40 23.77
N ILE A 1016 -15.58 36.18 23.54
CA ILE A 1016 -16.05 34.98 24.26
C ILE A 1016 -15.78 35.09 25.77
N GLN A 1017 -14.60 35.60 26.13
CA GLN A 1017 -14.20 35.76 27.52
C GLN A 1017 -15.05 36.80 28.27
N SER A 1018 -15.68 37.73 27.54
CA SER A 1018 -16.54 38.79 28.08
C SER A 1018 -17.99 38.37 28.29
N CYS A 1019 -18.35 37.13 27.98
CA CYS A 1019 -19.68 36.58 28.25
C CYS A 1019 -19.69 35.73 29.53
N SER A 1020 -20.76 35.80 30.32
CA SER A 1020 -21.16 34.70 31.20
C SER A 1020 -21.97 33.68 30.40
N TRP A 1021 -21.79 32.39 30.71
CA TRP A 1021 -22.32 31.31 29.89
C TRP A 1021 -23.22 30.34 30.66
N GLY A 1022 -24.32 29.95 30.03
CA GLY A 1022 -25.18 28.83 30.43
C GLY A 1022 -25.99 29.08 31.69
N LYS A 1023 -26.57 28.01 32.24
CA LYS A 1023 -27.45 28.04 33.41
C LYS A 1023 -26.85 28.68 34.67
N PHE A 1024 -25.53 28.55 34.83
CA PHE A 1024 -24.81 29.00 36.02
C PHE A 1024 -24.16 30.38 35.84
N GLN A 1025 -24.25 30.97 34.64
CA GLN A 1025 -23.72 32.30 34.34
C GLN A 1025 -22.24 32.51 34.77
N VAL A 1026 -21.38 31.51 34.57
CA VAL A 1026 -19.94 31.64 34.86
C VAL A 1026 -19.23 32.40 33.73
N MET A 1027 -18.37 33.34 34.09
CA MET A 1027 -17.63 34.18 33.12
C MET A 1027 -16.67 33.39 32.23
N GLY A 1028 -16.61 33.74 30.95
CA GLY A 1028 -15.81 33.05 29.94
C GLY A 1028 -14.30 33.24 30.06
N PHE A 1029 -13.83 34.30 30.73
CA PHE A 1029 -12.39 34.47 31.01
C PHE A 1029 -11.79 33.39 31.93
N HIS A 1030 -12.63 32.54 32.54
CA HIS A 1030 -12.19 31.34 33.26
C HIS A 1030 -12.03 30.10 32.37
N TYR A 1031 -12.09 30.23 31.04
CA TYR A 1031 -12.09 29.10 30.10
C TYR A 1031 -10.94 28.12 30.36
N ALA A 1032 -9.75 28.62 30.70
CA ALA A 1032 -8.54 27.84 30.92
C ALA A 1032 -8.65 26.83 32.08
N ASN A 1033 -9.66 26.94 32.94
CA ASN A 1033 -9.93 25.95 33.98
C ASN A 1033 -10.37 24.59 33.41
N LEU A 1034 -10.93 24.55 32.20
CA LEU A 1034 -11.46 23.33 31.57
C LEU A 1034 -11.16 23.21 30.06
N TYR A 1035 -10.94 24.32 29.36
CA TYR A 1035 -10.83 24.35 27.90
C TYR A 1035 -9.50 24.96 27.46
N SER A 1036 -8.99 24.52 26.31
CA SER A 1036 -7.71 24.99 25.76
C SER A 1036 -7.80 26.37 25.11
N SER A 1037 -9.00 26.81 24.73
CA SER A 1037 -9.23 28.12 24.09
C SER A 1037 -10.64 28.66 24.35
N PRO A 1038 -10.87 29.98 24.20
CA PRO A 1038 -12.21 30.56 24.26
C PRO A 1038 -13.15 29.99 23.20
N ARG A 1039 -12.64 29.68 22.00
CA ARG A 1039 -13.41 29.02 20.94
C ARG A 1039 -13.93 27.64 21.37
N GLU A 1040 -13.14 26.89 22.11
CA GLU A 1040 -13.54 25.59 22.66
C GLU A 1040 -14.62 25.75 23.75
N LEU A 1041 -14.46 26.74 24.64
CA LEU A 1041 -15.48 27.10 25.64
C LEU A 1041 -16.82 27.40 24.97
N GLU A 1042 -16.86 28.32 24.00
CA GLU A 1042 -18.09 28.70 23.32
C GLU A 1042 -18.81 27.48 22.74
N LYS A 1043 -18.05 26.60 22.07
CA LYS A 1043 -18.58 25.39 21.46
C LYS A 1043 -19.16 24.44 22.53
N ALA A 1044 -18.44 24.24 23.64
CA ALA A 1044 -18.88 23.38 24.73
C ALA A 1044 -20.15 23.90 25.42
N MET A 1045 -20.20 25.20 25.71
CA MET A 1045 -21.35 25.86 26.36
C MET A 1045 -22.60 25.80 25.50
N ASN A 1046 -22.46 26.00 24.17
CA ASN A 1046 -23.56 25.95 23.22
C ASN A 1046 -24.08 24.52 22.96
N MET A 1047 -23.29 23.49 23.23
CA MET A 1047 -23.69 22.11 22.94
C MET A 1047 -24.37 21.39 24.10
N CYS A 1048 -23.99 21.65 25.36
CA CYS A 1048 -24.41 20.77 26.47
C CYS A 1048 -24.53 21.43 27.84
N GLU A 1049 -25.70 21.25 28.48
CA GLU A 1049 -25.94 21.74 29.85
C GLU A 1049 -25.02 21.04 30.87
N LEU A 1050 -24.71 19.76 30.68
CA LEU A 1050 -23.70 19.08 31.51
C LEU A 1050 -22.29 19.70 31.39
N GLN A 1051 -21.91 20.26 30.22
CA GLN A 1051 -20.66 21.02 30.11
C GLN A 1051 -20.74 22.34 30.88
N GLN A 1052 -21.89 23.03 30.83
CA GLN A 1052 -22.13 24.23 31.65
C GLN A 1052 -21.98 23.90 33.15
N PHE A 1053 -22.49 22.74 33.60
CA PHE A 1053 -22.33 22.26 34.97
C PHE A 1053 -20.88 21.94 35.32
N LYS A 1054 -20.13 21.24 34.46
CA LYS A 1054 -18.71 20.93 34.71
C LYS A 1054 -17.85 22.19 34.75
N TYR A 1055 -18.13 23.17 33.89
CA TYR A 1055 -17.46 24.46 33.91
C TYR A 1055 -17.72 25.20 35.23
N PHE A 1056 -18.97 25.20 35.71
CA PHE A 1056 -19.35 25.70 37.03
C PHE A 1056 -18.62 25.00 38.19
N VAL A 1057 -18.60 23.67 38.22
CA VAL A 1057 -17.95 22.90 39.28
C VAL A 1057 -16.44 23.17 39.33
N LEU A 1058 -15.79 23.28 38.19
CA LEU A 1058 -14.36 23.60 38.14
C LEU A 1058 -14.07 25.04 38.55
N TYR A 1059 -14.94 25.99 38.20
CA TYR A 1059 -14.88 27.34 38.74
C TYR A 1059 -14.95 27.31 40.28
N LEU A 1060 -15.91 26.60 40.88
CA LEU A 1060 -16.00 26.47 42.34
C LEU A 1060 -14.74 25.87 42.96
N LYS A 1061 -14.14 24.83 42.33
CA LYS A 1061 -12.91 24.19 42.80
C LYS A 1061 -11.68 25.10 42.70
N LYS A 1062 -11.65 26.01 41.72
CA LYS A 1062 -10.50 26.88 41.44
C LYS A 1062 -10.60 28.25 42.10
N THR A 1063 -11.77 28.63 42.61
CA THR A 1063 -11.95 29.88 43.37
C THR A 1063 -11.52 29.67 44.83
N ASN A 1064 -10.43 30.33 45.22
CA ASN A 1064 -9.91 30.26 46.59
C ASN A 1064 -11.00 30.64 47.62
N GLY A 1065 -11.12 29.84 48.67
CA GLY A 1065 -12.12 30.04 49.74
C GLY A 1065 -13.52 29.50 49.41
N MET A 1066 -13.88 29.30 48.14
CA MET A 1066 -15.24 28.93 47.73
C MET A 1066 -15.69 27.58 48.33
N VAL A 1067 -14.88 26.53 48.22
CA VAL A 1067 -15.26 25.20 48.77
C VAL A 1067 -15.45 25.24 50.29
N ASN A 1068 -14.66 26.04 51.01
CA ASN A 1068 -14.81 26.20 52.45
C ASN A 1068 -16.11 26.93 52.80
N ALA A 1069 -16.43 28.01 52.08
CA ALA A 1069 -17.69 28.73 52.24
C ALA A 1069 -18.92 27.83 51.91
N LEU A 1070 -18.81 26.95 50.90
CA LEU A 1070 -19.85 25.97 50.58
C LEU A 1070 -20.03 24.93 51.69
N LYS A 1071 -18.95 24.44 52.31
CA LYS A 1071 -18.98 23.49 53.43
C LYS A 1071 -19.59 24.09 54.69
N SER A 1072 -19.18 25.31 55.04
CA SER A 1072 -19.71 26.04 56.20
C SER A 1072 -21.08 26.66 55.94
N LYS A 1073 -21.58 26.60 54.69
CA LYS A 1073 -22.83 27.23 54.25
C LYS A 1073 -22.84 28.74 54.54
N ASN A 1074 -21.68 29.40 54.39
CA ASN A 1074 -21.56 30.84 54.54
C ASN A 1074 -22.12 31.55 53.30
N TRP A 1075 -23.43 31.81 53.30
CA TRP A 1075 -24.16 32.34 52.14
C TRP A 1075 -23.66 33.72 51.67
N GLU A 1076 -23.24 34.59 52.59
CA GLU A 1076 -22.70 35.91 52.22
C GLU A 1076 -21.33 35.80 51.58
N GLU A 1077 -20.48 34.90 52.08
CA GLU A 1077 -19.17 34.68 51.50
C GLU A 1077 -19.26 33.97 50.14
N ILE A 1078 -20.19 33.03 49.97
CA ILE A 1078 -20.52 32.44 48.66
C ILE A 1078 -20.93 33.54 47.68
N ALA A 1079 -21.85 34.44 48.07
CA ALA A 1079 -22.31 35.55 47.24
C ALA A 1079 -21.16 36.50 46.86
N THR A 1080 -20.27 36.78 47.81
CA THR A 1080 -19.09 37.65 47.64
C THR A 1080 -18.09 37.06 46.66
N LEU A 1081 -17.79 35.76 46.79
CA LEU A 1081 -16.84 35.07 45.92
C LEU A 1081 -17.40 34.86 44.50
N TYR A 1082 -18.73 34.70 44.36
CA TYR A 1082 -19.38 34.47 43.08
C TYR A 1082 -19.62 35.77 42.28
N ASN A 1083 -20.19 36.79 42.92
CA ASN A 1083 -20.61 38.04 42.25
C ASN A 1083 -19.68 39.23 42.50
N GLY A 1084 -18.66 39.04 43.35
CA GLY A 1084 -17.72 40.08 43.75
C GLY A 1084 -18.19 40.90 44.96
N PRO A 1085 -17.30 41.73 45.54
CA PRO A 1085 -17.54 42.43 46.83
C PRO A 1085 -18.71 43.40 46.81
N LYS A 1086 -19.11 43.90 45.64
CA LYS A 1086 -20.24 44.84 45.47
C LYS A 1086 -21.59 44.14 45.23
N TRP A 1087 -21.70 42.83 45.49
CA TRP A 1087 -22.94 42.09 45.22
C TRP A 1087 -24.12 42.63 46.02
N LYS A 1088 -23.92 43.12 47.26
CA LYS A 1088 -24.99 43.68 48.11
C LYS A 1088 -25.61 44.95 47.49
N GLU A 1089 -24.82 45.75 46.79
CA GLU A 1089 -25.31 46.93 46.07
C GLU A 1089 -26.15 46.55 44.84
N LYS A 1090 -25.81 45.43 44.18
CA LYS A 1090 -26.46 44.99 42.92
C LYS A 1090 -27.66 44.07 43.14
N ASN A 1091 -27.60 43.21 44.15
CA ASN A 1091 -28.63 42.24 44.49
C ASN A 1091 -28.54 41.89 45.98
N PRO A 1092 -29.08 42.74 46.88
CA PRO A 1092 -28.95 42.57 48.33
C PRO A 1092 -29.57 41.26 48.85
N GLU A 1093 -30.57 40.71 48.17
CA GLU A 1093 -31.25 39.47 48.56
C GLU A 1093 -30.52 38.20 48.09
N TYR A 1094 -29.37 38.31 47.40
CA TYR A 1094 -28.74 37.15 46.77
C TYR A 1094 -28.39 36.03 47.78
N ALA A 1095 -27.74 36.37 48.90
CA ALA A 1095 -27.39 35.38 49.93
C ALA A 1095 -28.62 34.78 50.62
N ASN A 1096 -29.64 35.61 50.91
CA ASN A 1096 -30.91 35.16 51.50
C ASN A 1096 -31.65 34.18 50.59
N ASN A 1097 -31.63 34.42 49.26
CA ASN A 1097 -32.27 33.55 48.29
C ASN A 1097 -31.59 32.17 48.22
N ILE A 1098 -30.26 32.10 48.23
CA ILE A 1098 -29.55 30.81 48.27
C ILE A 1098 -29.95 30.04 49.53
N LYS A 1099 -29.94 30.68 50.70
CA LYS A 1099 -30.37 30.06 51.96
C LYS A 1099 -31.81 29.53 51.86
N ARG A 1100 -32.72 30.31 51.28
CA ARG A 1100 -34.11 29.92 51.07
C ARG A 1100 -34.25 28.69 50.17
N TYR A 1101 -33.58 28.66 49.01
CA TYR A 1101 -33.62 27.52 48.10
C TYR A 1101 -33.01 26.26 48.73
N TYR A 1102 -31.91 26.40 49.47
CA TYR A 1102 -31.32 25.30 50.21
C TYR A 1102 -32.32 24.69 51.20
N ASN A 1103 -33.03 25.52 51.99
CA ASN A 1103 -34.04 25.03 52.92
C ASN A 1103 -35.21 24.33 52.21
N GLN A 1104 -35.65 24.85 51.05
CA GLN A 1104 -36.69 24.21 50.25
C GLN A 1104 -36.28 22.81 49.76
N PHE A 1105 -35.06 22.66 49.23
CA PHE A 1105 -34.57 21.35 48.80
C PHE A 1105 -34.35 20.38 49.96
N LYS A 1106 -34.02 20.88 51.16
CA LYS A 1106 -33.91 20.04 52.37
C LYS A 1106 -35.25 19.60 52.93
N ALA A 1107 -36.29 20.42 52.82
CA ALA A 1107 -37.65 20.10 53.27
C ALA A 1107 -38.39 19.15 52.31
N SER A 1108 -37.94 19.01 51.06
CA SER A 1108 -38.56 18.17 50.03
C SER A 1108 -38.20 16.67 50.16
N LYS A 1109 -37.93 16.19 51.37
CA LYS A 1109 -37.44 14.84 51.68
C LYS A 1109 -38.42 14.03 52.50
#